data_AF-A0A9W8VAF8-F1
#
_entry.id   AF-A0A9W8VAF8-F1
#
_cell.length_a   1.000
_cell.length_b   1.000
_cell.length_c   1.000
_cell.angle_alpha   90.00
_cell.angle_beta   90.00
_cell.angle_gamma   90.00
#
_symmetry.space_group_name_H-M   'P 1'
#
loop_
_entity.id
_entity.type
_entity.pdbx_description
1 polymer ?
#
loop_
_entity_poly.entity_id
_entity_poly.type
_entity_poly.pdbx_seq_one_letter_code
_entity_poly.pdbx_strand_id
1 'polypeptide(L)'
;MSAKIHIPRDSPFSIHNIPFGVISTQDNKSPRCAAAIGDYAIDLAKLAETSRLDHLNLGPSVQELFSKAYLNDFAALPQATRQAFRESLIKHITDDDIPEQCLVDLDEVTMHLPMRIGGYSDFYCSLEHVQNCSETMSAGASIPENWFYAPSVYNSRVSSVIPSGHPVRRPHGVYYGNDGKATYSPSQQIDYELEMGLFVSKPVPYGSVMDINNAEEHIFGFVLLNDWSARDLQVFEMKPLGPFHGKDALKPFQSAPKWEQKPPPFDHLRWTGHYGTYDIKLEVELKRNGECFSLGSTNLRYLYWTPFQQLAHHASAMCGLETGDLIGTGTISGDATDSKGLKLELGCLYEATKAGTKEAEFPNGFKINSGSWKYCRAETCRAHTSNRPLTALYLGSLIAEAEFLPGVVNIVPGFGQEAGSALTSHLDVKKISFTGSTPVGKSIIRVLADTNVNKVTLELGGKSPAIVFDDADLDKTVEWLNEGMFYNMGYVQPVTSLLYKFADLQKAKLLCKQPHYVQEGTYEAFVSKSVARAKKNTIGDPLKTDTFLEPQIDGRQRSKIMGMVEKAKSQGATCATGGTSPGGWFIEPTIFRDVIQSMEIMQEEVFGPVIAVDSFKHVDDALARAHDSCYGLASAVFTADIKIGIRVAKELQAGSVWVNCYNQITHALPFGGYRQSGNGKDLGSEALDEFLQTKTVRVML
;
A
#
# COMPACT_ATOMS: atom_id res chain seq x y z
N MET A 1 14.79 -22.02 -46.42
CA MET A 1 14.95 -21.16 -47.62
C MET A 1 14.63 -19.72 -47.18
N SER A 2 14.35 -18.75 -48.05
CA SER A 2 13.59 -17.57 -47.58
C SER A 2 12.11 -17.90 -47.63
N ALA A 3 11.34 -17.38 -46.67
CA ALA A 3 9.95 -17.74 -46.48
C ALA A 3 9.03 -16.57 -46.86
N LYS A 4 8.00 -16.87 -47.66
CA LYS A 4 6.99 -15.89 -48.05
C LYS A 4 5.96 -15.74 -46.92
N ILE A 5 6.09 -14.66 -46.16
CA ILE A 5 5.27 -14.41 -44.97
C ILE A 5 3.82 -14.10 -45.42
N HIS A 6 2.86 -14.94 -45.01
CA HIS A 6 1.46 -14.59 -45.13
C HIS A 6 1.08 -13.58 -44.05
N ILE A 7 0.41 -12.50 -44.45
CA ILE A 7 -0.17 -11.51 -43.55
C ILE A 7 -1.67 -11.48 -43.86
N PRO A 8 -2.53 -12.06 -42.99
CA PRO A 8 -3.97 -11.95 -43.16
C PRO A 8 -4.39 -10.49 -43.21
N ARG A 9 -5.37 -10.16 -44.06
CA ARG A 9 -5.83 -8.78 -44.30
C ARG A 9 -6.21 -8.04 -43.02
N ASP A 10 -6.81 -8.77 -42.09
CA ASP A 10 -7.37 -8.26 -40.85
C ASP A 10 -6.47 -8.61 -39.64
N SER A 11 -5.22 -9.03 -39.87
CA SER A 11 -4.25 -9.29 -38.79
C SER A 11 -3.84 -8.00 -38.07
N PRO A 12 -3.80 -7.98 -36.73
CA PRO A 12 -3.28 -6.85 -35.97
C PRO A 12 -1.77 -6.63 -36.20
N PHE A 13 -1.05 -7.64 -36.70
CA PHE A 13 0.40 -7.63 -36.92
C PHE A 13 0.74 -7.40 -38.39
N SER A 14 0.27 -6.27 -38.94
CA SER A 14 0.56 -5.88 -40.33
C SER A 14 1.94 -5.24 -40.48
N ILE A 15 2.39 -5.03 -41.73
CA ILE A 15 3.64 -4.29 -42.02
C ILE A 15 3.66 -2.86 -41.43
N HIS A 16 2.49 -2.30 -41.11
CA HIS A 16 2.34 -0.99 -40.47
C HIS A 16 2.34 -1.07 -38.93
N ASN A 17 2.12 -2.25 -38.35
CA ASN A 17 2.11 -2.48 -36.90
C ASN A 17 2.90 -3.76 -36.56
N ILE A 18 4.22 -3.60 -36.49
CA ILE A 18 5.16 -4.65 -36.08
C ILE A 18 5.54 -4.41 -34.61
N PRO A 19 4.89 -5.10 -33.64
CA PRO A 19 5.24 -5.02 -32.23
C PRO A 19 6.50 -5.87 -31.96
N PHE A 20 7.23 -5.48 -30.92
CA PHE A 20 8.36 -6.25 -30.39
C PHE A 20 7.96 -6.93 -29.09
N GLY A 21 8.40 -8.17 -28.89
CA GLY A 21 8.15 -8.96 -27.69
C GLY A 21 9.33 -9.84 -27.34
N VAL A 22 9.15 -10.69 -26.33
CA VAL A 22 10.12 -11.72 -25.94
C VAL A 22 9.43 -13.08 -25.95
N ILE A 23 10.03 -14.06 -26.61
CA ILE A 23 9.50 -15.42 -26.77
C ILE A 23 10.47 -16.48 -26.27
N SER A 24 9.93 -17.62 -25.86
CA SER A 24 10.60 -18.92 -25.95
C SER A 24 9.71 -19.92 -26.67
N THR A 25 10.23 -21.09 -27.07
CA THR A 25 9.47 -22.11 -27.80
C THR A 25 9.50 -23.45 -27.06
N GLN A 26 8.97 -24.53 -27.65
CA GLN A 26 9.17 -25.87 -27.09
C GLN A 26 10.67 -26.25 -27.08
N ASP A 27 11.36 -26.06 -28.20
CA ASP A 27 12.74 -26.53 -28.37
C ASP A 27 13.81 -25.57 -27.85
N ASN A 28 13.55 -24.24 -27.86
CA ASN A 28 14.45 -23.25 -27.29
C ASN A 28 13.75 -22.48 -26.15
N LYS A 29 14.00 -22.95 -24.92
CA LYS A 29 13.45 -22.41 -23.68
C LYS A 29 14.04 -21.07 -23.24
N SER A 30 15.15 -20.63 -23.81
CA SER A 30 15.74 -19.32 -23.50
C SER A 30 14.85 -18.18 -24.03
N PRO A 31 14.37 -17.27 -23.17
CA PRO A 31 13.62 -16.09 -23.60
C PRO A 31 14.53 -15.16 -24.41
N ARG A 32 14.05 -14.71 -25.57
CA ARG A 32 14.79 -13.86 -26.52
C ARG A 32 13.86 -12.95 -27.31
N CYS A 33 14.38 -11.86 -27.85
CA CYS A 33 13.61 -10.84 -28.54
C CYS A 33 13.04 -11.33 -29.88
N ALA A 34 11.79 -10.96 -30.17
CA ALA A 34 11.09 -11.28 -31.40
C ALA A 34 10.22 -10.11 -31.91
N ALA A 35 9.79 -10.19 -33.16
CA ALA A 35 8.84 -9.27 -33.78
C ALA A 35 7.66 -10.04 -34.39
N ALA A 36 6.41 -9.64 -34.13
CA ALA A 36 5.24 -10.32 -34.70
C ALA A 36 4.86 -9.75 -36.09
N ILE A 37 4.50 -10.62 -37.02
CA ILE A 37 4.06 -10.26 -38.39
C ILE A 37 3.13 -11.36 -38.94
N GLY A 38 1.94 -10.98 -39.39
CA GLY A 38 0.91 -11.93 -39.82
C GLY A 38 0.57 -12.91 -38.70
N ASP A 39 0.83 -14.19 -38.97
CA ASP A 39 0.61 -15.32 -38.04
C ASP A 39 1.94 -15.82 -37.41
N TYR A 40 3.06 -15.10 -37.61
CA TYR A 40 4.42 -15.51 -37.24
C TYR A 40 5.09 -14.57 -36.23
N ALA A 41 6.01 -15.14 -35.44
CA ALA A 41 7.07 -14.40 -34.75
C ALA A 41 8.41 -14.57 -35.49
N ILE A 42 9.03 -13.45 -35.87
CA ILE A 42 10.43 -13.40 -36.32
C ILE A 42 11.34 -13.42 -35.09
N ASP A 43 12.12 -14.48 -34.94
CA ASP A 43 13.17 -14.67 -33.96
C ASP A 43 14.37 -13.74 -34.28
N LEU A 44 14.45 -12.58 -33.62
CA LEU A 44 15.41 -11.53 -33.96
C LEU A 44 16.86 -11.92 -33.61
N ALA A 45 17.04 -12.82 -32.63
CA ALA A 45 18.34 -13.39 -32.30
C ALA A 45 18.87 -14.24 -33.47
N LYS A 46 18.04 -15.14 -34.02
CA LYS A 46 18.39 -15.91 -35.23
C LYS A 46 18.56 -15.02 -36.47
N LEU A 47 17.75 -13.97 -36.64
CA LEU A 47 17.88 -13.07 -37.79
C LEU A 47 19.25 -12.36 -37.79
N ALA A 48 19.74 -11.97 -36.60
CA ALA A 48 21.06 -11.38 -36.40
C ALA A 48 22.21 -12.32 -36.76
N GLU A 49 22.05 -13.63 -36.60
CA GLU A 49 23.04 -14.65 -36.99
C GLU A 49 23.22 -14.78 -38.52
N THR A 50 22.33 -14.18 -39.32
CA THR A 50 22.34 -14.33 -40.78
C THR A 50 23.06 -13.22 -41.54
N SER A 51 23.83 -12.37 -40.84
CA SER A 51 24.50 -11.16 -41.33
C SER A 51 23.62 -10.08 -41.99
N ARG A 52 22.30 -10.31 -42.09
CA ARG A 52 21.35 -9.35 -42.68
C ARG A 52 21.37 -8.00 -41.95
N LEU A 53 21.52 -8.03 -40.64
CA LEU A 53 21.48 -6.84 -39.77
C LEU A 53 22.85 -6.17 -39.57
N ASP A 54 23.94 -6.71 -40.12
CA ASP A 54 25.32 -6.21 -39.88
C ASP A 54 25.57 -4.79 -40.41
N HIS A 55 24.71 -4.31 -41.32
CA HIS A 55 24.72 -2.94 -41.81
C HIS A 55 24.18 -1.91 -40.78
N LEU A 56 23.57 -2.37 -39.69
CA LEU A 56 23.00 -1.53 -38.63
C LEU A 56 23.98 -1.39 -37.47
N ASN A 57 24.51 -0.19 -37.27
CA ASN A 57 25.34 0.12 -36.11
C ASN A 57 24.47 0.30 -34.84
N LEU A 58 24.11 -0.82 -34.21
CA LEU A 58 23.27 -0.85 -33.00
C LEU A 58 24.05 -0.75 -31.67
N GLY A 59 25.39 -0.68 -31.71
CA GLY A 59 26.26 -0.60 -30.53
C GLY A 59 26.82 -1.96 -30.12
N PRO A 60 26.24 -2.68 -29.13
CA PRO A 60 26.57 -4.09 -28.87
C PRO A 60 26.35 -4.96 -30.12
N SER A 61 26.88 -6.19 -30.11
CA SER A 61 26.62 -7.10 -31.23
C SER A 61 25.10 -7.36 -31.34
N VAL A 62 24.57 -7.33 -32.56
CA VAL A 62 23.12 -7.41 -32.80
C VAL A 62 22.53 -8.73 -32.27
N GLN A 63 23.32 -9.80 -32.31
CA GLN A 63 23.00 -11.10 -31.73
C GLN A 63 22.92 -11.05 -30.19
N GLU A 64 23.88 -10.42 -29.51
CA GLU A 64 23.83 -10.22 -28.03
C GLU A 64 22.65 -9.34 -27.62
N LEU A 65 22.31 -8.33 -28.43
CA LEU A 65 21.19 -7.43 -28.16
C LEU A 65 19.84 -8.16 -28.17
N PHE A 66 19.60 -9.02 -29.17
CA PHE A 66 18.33 -9.73 -29.32
C PHE A 66 18.26 -11.11 -28.66
N SER A 67 19.38 -11.69 -28.21
CA SER A 67 19.39 -12.92 -27.40
C SER A 67 19.09 -12.69 -25.90
N LYS A 68 18.90 -11.43 -25.48
CA LYS A 68 18.53 -11.06 -24.12
C LYS A 68 17.05 -11.36 -23.83
N ALA A 69 16.75 -11.66 -22.58
CA ALA A 69 15.40 -11.96 -22.10
C ALA A 69 14.47 -10.75 -21.96
N TYR A 70 14.94 -9.53 -22.29
CA TYR A 70 14.18 -8.29 -22.22
C TYR A 70 14.66 -7.29 -23.28
N LEU A 71 13.74 -6.46 -23.78
CA LEU A 71 14.00 -5.44 -24.80
C LEU A 71 14.65 -4.15 -24.26
N ASN A 72 14.90 -4.01 -22.95
CA ASN A 72 15.38 -2.75 -22.35
C ASN A 72 16.61 -2.17 -23.06
N ASP A 73 17.61 -2.99 -23.39
CA ASP A 73 18.84 -2.54 -24.05
C ASP A 73 18.56 -2.03 -25.48
N PHE A 74 17.63 -2.66 -26.21
CA PHE A 74 17.17 -2.19 -27.52
C PHE A 74 16.28 -0.94 -27.38
N ALA A 75 15.53 -0.81 -26.29
CA ALA A 75 14.72 0.36 -25.99
C ALA A 75 15.54 1.58 -25.57
N ALA A 76 16.69 1.39 -24.93
CA ALA A 76 17.64 2.45 -24.59
C ALA A 76 18.33 3.05 -25.83
N LEU A 77 18.30 2.38 -26.99
CA LEU A 77 18.90 2.90 -28.21
C LEU A 77 18.20 4.18 -28.70
N PRO A 78 18.95 5.12 -29.31
CA PRO A 78 18.39 6.34 -29.89
C PRO A 78 17.24 6.05 -30.85
N GLN A 79 16.23 6.93 -30.87
CA GLN A 79 15.03 6.75 -31.68
C GLN A 79 15.36 6.51 -33.17
N ALA A 80 16.32 7.25 -33.73
CA ALA A 80 16.79 7.06 -35.11
C ALA A 80 17.39 5.66 -35.35
N THR A 81 18.12 5.11 -34.38
CA THR A 81 18.67 3.74 -34.43
C THR A 81 17.54 2.70 -34.38
N ARG A 82 16.52 2.91 -33.54
CA ARG A 82 15.32 2.05 -33.47
C ARG A 82 14.45 2.16 -34.75
N GLN A 83 14.42 3.32 -35.39
CA GLN A 83 13.74 3.54 -36.68
C GLN A 83 14.46 2.82 -37.82
N ALA A 84 15.76 3.03 -37.99
CA ALA A 84 16.56 2.35 -39.01
C ALA A 84 16.48 0.82 -38.92
N PHE A 85 16.47 0.26 -37.70
CA PHE A 85 16.22 -1.16 -37.50
C PHE A 85 14.82 -1.60 -37.97
N ARG A 86 13.76 -0.85 -37.62
CA ARG A 86 12.39 -1.17 -38.05
C ARG A 86 12.22 -1.03 -39.56
N GLU A 87 12.83 -0.03 -40.19
CA GLU A 87 12.83 0.16 -41.65
C GLU A 87 13.55 -0.98 -42.37
N SER A 88 14.69 -1.42 -41.84
CA SER A 88 15.44 -2.59 -42.33
C SER A 88 14.62 -3.88 -42.18
N LEU A 89 13.99 -4.11 -41.03
CA LEU A 89 13.12 -5.26 -40.79
C LEU A 89 11.90 -5.27 -41.74
N ILE A 90 11.23 -4.12 -41.91
CA ILE A 90 10.15 -3.95 -42.89
C ILE A 90 10.65 -4.32 -44.29
N LYS A 91 11.84 -3.86 -44.68
CA LYS A 91 12.42 -4.18 -46.00
C LYS A 91 12.67 -5.68 -46.18
N HIS A 92 13.27 -6.36 -45.21
CA HIS A 92 13.50 -7.81 -45.31
C HIS A 92 12.18 -8.62 -45.37
N ILE A 93 11.10 -8.11 -44.75
CA ILE A 93 9.75 -8.69 -44.87
C ILE A 93 9.15 -8.42 -46.26
N THR A 94 9.22 -7.20 -46.79
CA THR A 94 8.64 -6.87 -48.11
C THR A 94 9.39 -7.49 -49.29
N ASP A 95 10.67 -7.79 -49.11
CA ASP A 95 11.53 -8.39 -50.14
C ASP A 95 11.48 -9.94 -50.14
N ASP A 96 10.65 -10.57 -49.30
CA ASP A 96 10.61 -12.04 -49.07
C ASP A 96 12.00 -12.63 -48.70
N ASP A 97 12.80 -11.90 -47.91
CA ASP A 97 14.20 -12.23 -47.54
C ASP A 97 14.37 -12.71 -46.08
N ILE A 98 13.30 -12.83 -45.30
CA ILE A 98 13.37 -13.46 -43.97
C ILE A 98 13.67 -14.96 -44.13
N PRO A 99 14.75 -15.50 -43.52
CA PRO A 99 15.06 -16.91 -43.58
C PRO A 99 14.04 -17.74 -42.79
N GLU A 100 13.60 -18.85 -43.37
CA GLU A 100 12.58 -19.76 -42.84
C GLU A 100 12.86 -20.22 -41.39
N GLN A 101 14.12 -20.51 -41.05
CA GLN A 101 14.50 -20.90 -39.68
C GLN A 101 14.36 -19.78 -38.63
N CYS A 102 14.18 -18.53 -39.06
CA CYS A 102 13.94 -17.37 -38.19
C CYS A 102 12.44 -17.14 -37.92
N LEU A 103 11.54 -17.84 -38.61
CA LEU A 103 10.11 -17.82 -38.31
C LEU A 103 9.75 -18.88 -37.27
N VAL A 104 8.71 -18.58 -36.49
CA VAL A 104 8.00 -19.50 -35.60
C VAL A 104 6.51 -19.14 -35.70
N ASP A 105 5.61 -20.10 -35.82
CA ASP A 105 4.17 -19.85 -35.78
C ASP A 105 3.75 -19.32 -34.39
N LEU A 106 2.82 -18.35 -34.34
CA LEU A 106 2.45 -17.70 -33.07
C LEU A 106 1.78 -18.64 -32.06
N ASP A 107 1.20 -19.75 -32.51
CA ASP A 107 0.65 -20.79 -31.63
C ASP A 107 1.73 -21.65 -30.94
N GLU A 108 2.99 -21.60 -31.40
CA GLU A 108 4.12 -22.33 -30.81
C GLU A 108 4.98 -21.49 -29.84
N VAL A 109 4.74 -20.17 -29.74
CA VAL A 109 5.52 -19.29 -28.85
C VAL A 109 4.94 -19.18 -27.44
N THR A 110 5.81 -19.27 -26.45
CA THR A 110 5.54 -18.83 -25.07
C THR A 110 5.96 -17.38 -24.94
N MET A 111 5.00 -16.47 -24.76
CA MET A 111 5.24 -15.04 -24.57
C MET A 111 5.72 -14.72 -23.14
N HIS A 112 6.76 -13.88 -23.03
CA HIS A 112 7.30 -13.37 -21.77
C HIS A 112 7.02 -11.86 -21.63
N LEU A 113 7.35 -11.28 -20.47
CA LEU A 113 7.32 -9.83 -20.32
C LEU A 113 8.33 -9.18 -21.28
N PRO A 114 7.94 -8.19 -22.11
CA PRO A 114 8.83 -7.60 -23.10
C PRO A 114 9.95 -6.75 -22.47
N MET A 115 9.72 -6.20 -21.28
CA MET A 115 10.69 -5.37 -20.53
C MET A 115 10.87 -5.90 -19.11
N ARG A 116 12.07 -5.73 -18.57
CA ARG A 116 12.29 -5.67 -17.12
C ARG A 116 11.85 -4.28 -16.66
N ILE A 117 10.65 -4.21 -16.11
CA ILE A 117 10.05 -2.96 -15.61
C ILE A 117 10.72 -2.58 -14.27
N GLY A 118 11.06 -1.30 -14.08
CA GLY A 118 11.63 -0.77 -12.83
C GLY A 118 10.57 -0.12 -11.94
N GLY A 119 9.88 0.87 -12.49
CA GLY A 119 8.76 1.60 -11.91
C GLY A 119 7.49 1.47 -12.74
N TYR A 120 6.36 1.70 -12.09
CA TYR A 120 5.03 1.60 -12.71
C TYR A 120 4.05 2.57 -12.02
N SER A 121 3.53 3.58 -12.75
CA SER A 121 2.70 4.68 -12.19
C SER A 121 1.44 5.00 -13.01
N ASP A 122 0.28 4.54 -12.56
CA ASP A 122 -1.01 4.64 -13.27
C ASP A 122 -1.77 5.96 -13.01
N PHE A 123 -2.67 6.35 -13.92
CA PHE A 123 -3.32 7.66 -13.95
C PHE A 123 -4.85 7.58 -13.93
N TYR A 124 -5.51 8.72 -13.71
CA TYR A 124 -6.97 8.83 -13.73
C TYR A 124 -7.36 10.00 -14.65
N CYS A 125 -7.43 9.75 -15.98
CA CYS A 125 -7.30 10.82 -16.99
C CYS A 125 -8.38 10.89 -18.11
N SER A 126 -9.38 10.01 -18.17
CA SER A 126 -10.56 10.21 -19.05
C SER A 126 -11.61 11.08 -18.35
N LEU A 127 -11.99 12.21 -18.95
CA LEU A 127 -13.01 13.11 -18.40
C LEU A 127 -14.37 12.39 -18.24
N GLU A 128 -14.78 11.62 -19.24
CA GLU A 128 -16.05 10.87 -19.22
C GLU A 128 -16.06 9.80 -18.13
N HIS A 129 -14.93 9.12 -17.89
CA HIS A 129 -14.78 8.19 -16.77
C HIS A 129 -14.88 8.91 -15.42
N VAL A 130 -14.17 10.04 -15.26
CA VAL A 130 -14.24 10.84 -14.03
C VAL A 130 -15.66 11.35 -13.77
N GLN A 131 -16.40 11.75 -14.80
CA GLN A 131 -17.82 12.13 -14.68
C GLN A 131 -18.70 10.96 -14.24
N ASN A 132 -18.63 9.83 -14.97
CA ASN A 132 -19.40 8.61 -14.66
C ASN A 132 -19.15 8.11 -13.21
N CYS A 133 -17.90 8.22 -12.73
CA CYS A 133 -17.51 7.84 -11.37
C CYS A 133 -17.86 8.90 -10.30
N SER A 134 -17.72 10.20 -10.58
CA SER A 134 -18.03 11.27 -9.62
C SER A 134 -19.51 11.31 -9.20
N GLU A 135 -20.44 11.07 -10.14
CA GLU A 135 -21.87 10.98 -9.84
C GLU A 135 -22.19 9.88 -8.81
N THR A 136 -21.45 8.76 -8.84
CA THR A 136 -21.76 7.55 -8.08
C THR A 136 -20.93 7.38 -6.81
N MET A 137 -19.62 7.68 -6.85
CA MET A 137 -18.69 7.47 -5.72
C MET A 137 -18.81 8.53 -4.62
N SER A 138 -19.35 9.72 -4.95
CA SER A 138 -19.31 10.90 -4.07
C SER A 138 -20.65 11.66 -4.00
N ALA A 139 -21.78 10.94 -4.09
CA ALA A 139 -23.12 11.47 -3.79
C ALA A 139 -23.48 12.81 -4.46
N GLY A 140 -23.14 12.96 -5.76
CA GLY A 140 -23.39 14.17 -6.53
C GLY A 140 -22.31 15.27 -6.44
N ALA A 141 -21.12 14.96 -5.94
CA ALA A 141 -19.99 15.88 -5.99
C ALA A 141 -19.49 16.15 -7.41
N SER A 142 -19.09 17.39 -7.69
CA SER A 142 -18.40 17.79 -8.92
C SER A 142 -16.96 17.28 -8.96
N ILE A 143 -16.38 17.22 -10.16
CA ILE A 143 -14.95 16.94 -10.36
C ILE A 143 -14.11 17.98 -9.58
N PRO A 144 -13.11 17.56 -8.79
CA PRO A 144 -12.22 18.49 -8.08
C PRO A 144 -11.46 19.41 -9.04
N GLU A 145 -11.43 20.72 -8.79
CA GLU A 145 -10.82 21.71 -9.69
C GLU A 145 -9.35 21.39 -10.02
N ASN A 146 -8.59 20.87 -9.05
CA ASN A 146 -7.17 20.50 -9.23
C ASN A 146 -6.94 19.45 -10.35
N TRP A 147 -7.94 18.63 -10.66
CA TRP A 147 -7.86 17.64 -11.75
C TRP A 147 -7.78 18.29 -13.13
N PHE A 148 -8.33 19.50 -13.30
CA PHE A 148 -8.21 20.28 -14.54
C PHE A 148 -6.87 21.06 -14.64
N TYR A 149 -6.06 21.06 -13.58
CA TYR A 149 -4.75 21.69 -13.55
C TYR A 149 -3.58 20.69 -13.58
N ALA A 150 -3.79 19.44 -13.16
CA ALA A 150 -2.77 18.40 -13.10
C ALA A 150 -3.35 16.99 -13.36
N PRO A 151 -2.73 16.16 -14.23
CA PRO A 151 -3.04 14.73 -14.35
C PRO A 151 -2.94 14.02 -13.00
N SER A 152 -4.02 13.36 -12.57
CA SER A 152 -4.00 12.56 -11.33
C SER A 152 -3.33 11.21 -11.56
N VAL A 153 -2.44 10.81 -10.65
CA VAL A 153 -1.50 9.68 -10.80
C VAL A 153 -1.21 8.99 -9.45
N TYR A 154 -0.99 7.68 -9.46
CA TYR A 154 -0.57 6.87 -8.31
C TYR A 154 0.42 5.76 -8.71
N ASN A 155 1.28 5.35 -7.77
CA ASN A 155 2.28 4.29 -8.01
C ASN A 155 1.68 2.90 -7.78
N SER A 156 2.03 1.97 -8.66
CA SER A 156 1.41 0.64 -8.81
C SER A 156 2.44 -0.50 -8.72
N ARG A 157 2.00 -1.77 -8.66
CA ARG A 157 2.92 -2.89 -8.45
C ARG A 157 3.46 -3.44 -9.77
N VAL A 158 4.74 -3.21 -10.03
CA VAL A 158 5.48 -3.93 -11.09
C VAL A 158 5.27 -5.45 -10.99
N SER A 159 5.24 -5.99 -9.77
CA SER A 159 5.05 -7.42 -9.50
C SER A 159 3.66 -7.99 -9.81
N SER A 160 2.68 -7.17 -10.23
CA SER A 160 1.38 -7.66 -10.72
C SER A 160 1.30 -7.69 -12.25
N VAL A 161 2.27 -7.10 -12.97
CA VAL A 161 2.29 -7.08 -14.43
C VAL A 161 2.74 -8.44 -14.96
N ILE A 162 1.85 -9.13 -15.68
CA ILE A 162 2.08 -10.46 -16.25
C ILE A 162 1.59 -10.50 -17.70
N PRO A 163 2.17 -11.33 -18.59
CA PRO A 163 1.69 -11.44 -19.98
C PRO A 163 0.24 -11.93 -20.06
N SER A 164 -0.53 -11.43 -21.03
CA SER A 164 -1.88 -11.91 -21.32
C SER A 164 -1.93 -13.43 -21.52
N GLY A 165 -3.04 -14.06 -21.09
CA GLY A 165 -3.23 -15.51 -21.11
C GLY A 165 -2.92 -16.23 -19.79
N HIS A 166 -2.21 -15.57 -18.86
CA HIS A 166 -2.03 -16.11 -17.50
C HIS A 166 -3.36 -16.09 -16.71
N PRO A 167 -3.76 -17.18 -16.02
CA PRO A 167 -5.00 -17.22 -15.23
C PRO A 167 -4.96 -16.29 -14.01
N VAL A 168 -5.67 -15.16 -14.08
CA VAL A 168 -5.82 -14.21 -12.97
C VAL A 168 -6.65 -14.83 -11.84
N ARG A 169 -6.01 -15.12 -10.70
CA ARG A 169 -6.70 -15.51 -9.46
C ARG A 169 -7.17 -14.26 -8.73
N ARG A 170 -8.42 -14.24 -8.24
CA ARG A 170 -8.96 -13.08 -7.53
C ARG A 170 -8.05 -12.63 -6.37
N PRO A 171 -7.67 -11.34 -6.30
CA PRO A 171 -6.94 -10.79 -5.15
C PRO A 171 -7.75 -10.97 -3.87
N HIS A 172 -7.03 -11.03 -2.76
CA HIS A 172 -7.60 -11.05 -1.41
C HIS A 172 -7.18 -9.77 -0.71
N GLY A 173 -8.10 -9.18 0.04
CA GLY A 173 -7.87 -7.97 0.80
C GLY A 173 -9.02 -7.73 1.76
N VAL A 174 -8.99 -6.59 2.43
CA VAL A 174 -10.03 -6.17 3.36
C VAL A 174 -10.99 -5.22 2.63
N TYR A 175 -12.28 -5.44 2.78
CA TYR A 175 -13.32 -4.53 2.31
C TYR A 175 -14.51 -4.51 3.28
N TYR A 176 -15.38 -3.50 3.17
CA TYR A 176 -16.61 -3.46 3.97
C TYR A 176 -17.67 -4.39 3.38
N GLY A 177 -18.11 -5.38 4.15
CA GLY A 177 -19.25 -6.22 3.82
C GLY A 177 -20.58 -5.45 3.91
N ASN A 178 -21.67 -6.06 3.44
CA ASN A 178 -23.02 -5.46 3.43
C ASN A 178 -23.57 -5.14 4.85
N ASP A 179 -22.93 -5.63 5.91
CA ASP A 179 -23.23 -5.30 7.31
C ASP A 179 -22.36 -4.15 7.87
N GLY A 180 -21.54 -3.52 7.02
CA GLY A 180 -20.62 -2.44 7.38
C GLY A 180 -19.32 -2.91 8.05
N LYS A 181 -19.05 -4.21 8.14
CA LYS A 181 -17.84 -4.73 8.81
C LYS A 181 -16.71 -5.00 7.81
N ALA A 182 -15.50 -4.62 8.22
CA ALA A 182 -14.27 -4.98 7.52
C ALA A 182 -14.12 -6.52 7.47
N THR A 183 -14.05 -7.07 6.26
CA THR A 183 -14.02 -8.51 5.97
C THR A 183 -12.81 -8.81 5.10
N TYR A 184 -11.93 -9.73 5.54
CA TYR A 184 -10.83 -10.24 4.71
C TYR A 184 -11.29 -11.48 3.93
N SER A 185 -11.35 -11.40 2.60
CA SER A 185 -11.73 -12.50 1.72
C SER A 185 -11.34 -12.21 0.25
N PRO A 186 -11.59 -13.09 -0.75
CA PRO A 186 -11.40 -12.73 -2.15
C PRO A 186 -12.36 -11.61 -2.56
N SER A 187 -11.87 -10.66 -3.34
CA SER A 187 -12.69 -9.57 -3.91
C SER A 187 -13.99 -10.11 -4.53
N GLN A 188 -15.09 -9.59 -4.00
CA GLN A 188 -16.45 -9.80 -4.46
C GLN A 188 -16.84 -8.79 -5.54
N GLN A 189 -16.04 -7.75 -5.78
CA GLN A 189 -16.28 -6.76 -6.84
C GLN A 189 -15.04 -6.63 -7.74
N ILE A 190 -14.79 -7.66 -8.54
CA ILE A 190 -13.79 -7.60 -9.61
C ILE A 190 -14.40 -6.88 -10.82
N ASP A 191 -13.68 -5.90 -11.29
CA ASP A 191 -13.91 -5.11 -12.49
C ASP A 191 -12.78 -5.39 -13.50
N TYR A 192 -12.93 -4.89 -14.72
CA TYR A 192 -11.83 -4.67 -15.65
C TYR A 192 -11.73 -3.17 -15.97
N GLU A 193 -10.53 -2.66 -16.24
CA GLU A 193 -10.39 -1.34 -16.88
C GLU A 193 -9.85 -1.52 -18.29
N LEU A 194 -10.57 -0.97 -19.28
CA LEU A 194 -10.15 -0.95 -20.67
C LEU A 194 -9.27 0.28 -20.90
N GLU A 195 -8.01 0.02 -21.24
CA GLU A 195 -6.90 0.89 -20.89
C GLU A 195 -5.72 0.76 -21.84
N MET A 196 -4.78 1.70 -21.70
CA MET A 196 -3.50 1.67 -22.39
C MET A 196 -2.34 2.20 -21.52
N GLY A 197 -1.31 2.83 -22.12
CA GLY A 197 -0.07 3.22 -21.43
C GLY A 197 1.14 3.25 -22.37
N LEU A 198 2.35 3.12 -21.83
CA LEU A 198 3.61 3.14 -22.59
C LEU A 198 4.80 2.57 -21.81
N PHE A 199 5.78 2.03 -22.54
CA PHE A 199 7.13 1.75 -22.03
C PHE A 199 8.09 2.93 -22.27
N VAL A 200 8.83 3.33 -21.25
CA VAL A 200 9.90 4.35 -21.34
C VAL A 200 11.12 3.81 -22.11
N SER A 201 11.60 4.58 -23.08
CA SER A 201 12.81 4.33 -23.87
C SER A 201 14.00 5.11 -23.28
N LYS A 202 14.08 6.39 -23.62
CA LYS A 202 15.11 7.32 -23.15
C LYS A 202 14.80 7.67 -21.68
N PRO A 203 15.68 7.39 -20.71
CA PRO A 203 15.41 7.66 -19.31
C PRO A 203 15.41 9.17 -19.02
N VAL A 204 14.84 9.57 -17.88
CA VAL A 204 14.95 10.93 -17.32
C VAL A 204 15.80 10.85 -16.06
N PRO A 205 17.01 11.42 -16.03
CA PRO A 205 17.86 11.37 -14.84
C PRO A 205 17.21 12.06 -13.64
N TYR A 206 17.40 11.50 -12.45
CA TYR A 206 16.98 12.11 -11.19
C TYR A 206 17.44 13.58 -11.09
N GLY A 207 16.58 14.46 -10.58
CA GLY A 207 16.84 15.90 -10.53
C GLY A 207 16.65 16.66 -11.85
N SER A 208 16.26 15.98 -12.93
CA SER A 208 15.93 16.59 -14.23
C SER A 208 14.42 16.70 -14.43
N VAL A 209 14.01 17.59 -15.35
CA VAL A 209 12.62 17.71 -15.85
C VAL A 209 12.55 17.39 -17.34
N MET A 210 11.41 16.91 -17.82
CA MET A 210 11.17 16.63 -19.24
C MET A 210 10.51 17.85 -19.92
N ASP A 211 11.01 18.23 -21.10
CA ASP A 211 10.28 19.10 -22.02
C ASP A 211 9.23 18.27 -22.78
N ILE A 212 7.96 18.65 -22.65
CA ILE A 212 6.83 17.93 -23.27
C ILE A 212 6.98 17.81 -24.80
N ASN A 213 7.63 18.77 -25.47
CA ASN A 213 7.82 18.74 -26.92
C ASN A 213 8.75 17.60 -27.36
N ASN A 214 9.58 17.08 -26.44
CA ASN A 214 10.47 15.94 -26.67
C ASN A 214 9.89 14.61 -26.17
N ALA A 215 8.67 14.59 -25.61
CA ALA A 215 8.11 13.43 -24.91
C ALA A 215 7.98 12.17 -25.79
N GLU A 216 7.77 12.31 -27.11
CA GLU A 216 7.73 11.15 -28.02
C GLU A 216 9.07 10.39 -28.06
N GLU A 217 10.22 11.07 -27.95
CA GLU A 217 11.54 10.42 -27.90
C GLU A 217 11.71 9.52 -26.68
N HIS A 218 11.02 9.87 -25.58
CA HIS A 218 11.07 9.15 -24.33
C HIS A 218 10.22 7.88 -24.33
N ILE A 219 9.46 7.61 -25.39
CA ILE A 219 8.61 6.42 -25.48
C ILE A 219 9.27 5.36 -26.39
N PHE A 220 9.34 4.12 -25.89
CA PHE A 220 9.76 2.98 -26.70
C PHE A 220 8.66 2.51 -27.63
N GLY A 221 7.49 2.30 -27.02
CA GLY A 221 6.47 1.40 -27.49
C GLY A 221 5.25 1.46 -26.60
N PHE A 222 4.29 0.66 -27.03
CA PHE A 222 2.86 0.89 -26.97
C PHE A 222 2.26 -0.54 -27.15
N VAL A 223 1.76 -1.25 -26.10
CA VAL A 223 1.14 -2.62 -26.14
C VAL A 223 -0.09 -2.82 -25.19
N LEU A 224 -1.30 -3.13 -25.67
CA LEU A 224 -2.60 -3.22 -24.91
C LEU A 224 -2.59 -3.61 -23.39
N LEU A 225 -3.32 -2.84 -22.56
CA LEU A 225 -3.72 -3.26 -21.19
C LEU A 225 -5.02 -4.07 -21.13
N ASN A 226 -5.07 -5.01 -20.18
CA ASN A 226 -6.26 -5.40 -19.43
C ASN A 226 -5.99 -5.27 -17.89
N ASP A 227 -6.51 -4.23 -17.21
CA ASP A 227 -6.46 -4.16 -15.73
C ASP A 227 -7.61 -4.98 -15.14
N TRP A 228 -7.40 -5.48 -13.93
CA TRP A 228 -8.34 -6.26 -13.13
C TRP A 228 -8.51 -5.67 -11.73
N SER A 229 -9.04 -4.44 -11.67
CA SER A 229 -9.31 -3.72 -10.43
C SER A 229 -10.32 -4.42 -9.51
N ALA A 230 -9.94 -4.56 -8.24
CA ALA A 230 -10.77 -5.12 -7.17
C ALA A 230 -11.48 -3.98 -6.43
N ARG A 231 -12.62 -3.54 -6.96
CA ARG A 231 -13.34 -2.31 -6.55
C ARG A 231 -13.67 -2.26 -5.06
N ASP A 232 -13.99 -3.38 -4.44
CA ASP A 232 -14.29 -3.46 -3.01
C ASP A 232 -13.04 -3.25 -2.13
N LEU A 233 -11.90 -3.81 -2.54
CA LEU A 233 -10.59 -3.57 -1.89
C LEU A 233 -10.13 -2.12 -2.14
N GLN A 234 -10.19 -1.68 -3.40
CA GLN A 234 -9.83 -0.34 -3.87
C GLN A 234 -10.63 0.75 -3.13
N VAL A 235 -11.95 0.60 -2.95
CA VAL A 235 -12.77 1.56 -2.19
C VAL A 235 -12.41 1.59 -0.69
N PHE A 236 -11.93 0.47 -0.13
CA PHE A 236 -11.40 0.41 1.24
C PHE A 236 -10.03 1.08 1.38
N GLU A 237 -9.17 1.00 0.35
CA GLU A 237 -7.78 1.48 0.34
C GLU A 237 -7.60 2.92 -0.16
N MET A 238 -8.46 3.40 -1.08
CA MET A 238 -8.31 4.70 -1.78
C MET A 238 -8.29 5.94 -0.87
N LYS A 239 -8.78 5.85 0.37
CA LYS A 239 -8.84 6.97 1.32
C LYS A 239 -7.77 6.82 2.42
N PRO A 240 -6.55 7.40 2.28
CA PRO A 240 -6.08 8.35 1.27
C PRO A 240 -4.99 7.84 0.28
N LEU A 241 -4.76 6.52 0.13
CA LEU A 241 -3.46 6.01 -0.37
C LEU A 241 -3.38 5.55 -1.84
N GLY A 242 -4.50 5.32 -2.53
CA GLY A 242 -4.54 4.98 -3.97
C GLY A 242 -4.37 3.48 -4.36
N PRO A 243 -4.78 3.06 -5.59
CA PRO A 243 -4.74 1.67 -6.09
C PRO A 243 -3.55 1.33 -7.05
N PHE A 244 -3.58 0.19 -7.80
CA PHE A 244 -2.34 -0.61 -8.04
C PHE A 244 -2.05 -1.46 -9.35
N HIS A 245 -2.85 -1.55 -10.43
CA HIS A 245 -2.54 -2.28 -11.71
C HIS A 245 -3.30 -1.66 -12.95
N GLY A 246 -2.96 -1.79 -14.26
CA GLY A 246 -1.78 -2.29 -15.06
C GLY A 246 -1.42 -1.34 -16.27
N LYS A 247 -0.93 -1.76 -17.50
CA LYS A 247 -0.71 -0.91 -18.78
C LYS A 247 -0.63 -1.49 -20.23
N ASP A 248 -0.79 -0.54 -21.21
CA ASP A 248 0.05 -0.23 -22.44
C ASP A 248 -0.71 -0.06 -23.85
N ALA A 249 -0.18 0.64 -24.90
CA ALA A 249 -0.91 1.29 -26.06
C ALA A 249 -0.72 0.81 -27.58
N LEU A 250 -0.88 1.67 -28.64
CA LEU A 250 -0.51 1.48 -30.10
C LEU A 250 0.02 2.76 -30.85
N LYS A 251 0.90 2.68 -31.90
CA LYS A 251 1.47 3.87 -32.62
C LYS A 251 0.79 4.38 -33.91
N PRO A 252 0.40 3.58 -34.94
CA PRO A 252 0.00 4.10 -36.27
C PRO A 252 -1.23 5.02 -36.32
N PHE A 253 -1.87 5.24 -35.18
CA PHE A 253 -3.16 5.90 -35.00
C PHE A 253 -3.03 7.38 -34.58
N GLN A 254 -1.85 8.00 -34.65
CA GLN A 254 -1.60 9.37 -34.14
C GLN A 254 -2.66 10.40 -34.58
N SER A 255 -3.23 11.13 -33.62
CA SER A 255 -4.36 12.04 -33.81
C SER A 255 -4.24 13.32 -32.97
N ALA A 256 -5.06 14.32 -33.27
CA ALA A 256 -5.35 15.39 -32.33
C ALA A 256 -6.14 14.83 -31.11
N PRO A 257 -6.03 15.45 -29.91
CA PRO A 257 -6.92 15.15 -28.78
C PRO A 257 -8.38 15.49 -29.09
N LYS A 258 -9.33 14.72 -28.53
CA LYS A 258 -10.79 15.00 -28.63
C LYS A 258 -11.17 16.33 -27.98
N TRP A 259 -10.48 16.70 -26.90
CA TRP A 259 -10.90 17.76 -25.98
C TRP A 259 -10.03 19.02 -26.07
N GLU A 260 -10.67 20.19 -26.10
CA GLU A 260 -10.00 21.48 -25.89
C GLU A 260 -9.92 21.75 -24.38
N GLN A 261 -8.71 21.72 -23.82
CA GLN A 261 -8.50 21.81 -22.37
C GLN A 261 -8.81 23.22 -21.84
N LYS A 262 -9.84 23.33 -20.98
CA LYS A 262 -10.34 24.58 -20.39
C LYS A 262 -10.61 24.38 -18.88
N PRO A 263 -9.93 25.11 -17.97
CA PRO A 263 -8.88 26.11 -18.20
C PRO A 263 -7.65 25.53 -18.92
N PRO A 264 -6.84 26.37 -19.60
CA PRO A 264 -5.63 25.91 -20.26
C PRO A 264 -4.61 25.38 -19.23
N PRO A 265 -3.89 24.28 -19.50
CA PRO A 265 -2.88 23.75 -18.59
C PRO A 265 -1.76 24.74 -18.30
N PHE A 266 -1.04 24.51 -17.19
CA PHE A 266 0.24 25.16 -16.91
C PHE A 266 1.23 24.97 -18.07
N ASP A 267 2.16 25.92 -18.24
CA ASP A 267 3.03 25.99 -19.42
C ASP A 267 3.82 24.70 -19.68
N HIS A 268 4.26 23.99 -18.64
CA HIS A 268 5.00 22.72 -18.74
C HIS A 268 4.15 21.52 -19.22
N LEU A 269 2.82 21.62 -19.21
CA LEU A 269 1.89 20.62 -19.73
C LEU A 269 1.19 21.06 -21.02
N ARG A 270 1.47 22.27 -21.52
CA ARG A 270 0.79 22.81 -22.71
C ARG A 270 1.41 22.24 -23.98
N TRP A 271 0.78 21.21 -24.52
CA TRP A 271 1.12 20.65 -25.83
C TRP A 271 0.95 21.70 -26.94
N THR A 272 1.90 21.77 -27.88
CA THR A 272 1.93 22.77 -28.97
C THR A 272 1.82 22.17 -30.37
N GLY A 273 1.95 20.84 -30.52
CA GLY A 273 1.90 20.13 -31.80
C GLY A 273 0.49 19.76 -32.27
N HIS A 274 0.37 19.34 -33.54
CA HIS A 274 -0.92 18.96 -34.13
C HIS A 274 -1.42 17.56 -33.68
N TYR A 275 -0.50 16.63 -33.42
CA TYR A 275 -0.82 15.25 -33.00
C TYR A 275 -0.46 15.07 -31.53
N GLY A 276 -1.46 14.93 -30.66
CA GLY A 276 -1.27 14.91 -29.20
C GLY A 276 -1.70 13.60 -28.52
N THR A 277 -2.39 12.71 -29.23
CA THR A 277 -2.81 11.38 -28.75
C THR A 277 -2.95 10.42 -29.94
N TYR A 278 -3.72 9.34 -29.81
CA TYR A 278 -3.90 8.33 -30.84
C TYR A 278 -5.39 7.90 -30.94
N ASP A 279 -5.92 7.80 -32.16
CA ASP A 279 -7.28 7.36 -32.50
C ASP A 279 -7.37 5.83 -32.54
N ILE A 280 -7.18 5.22 -31.37
CA ILE A 280 -7.17 3.77 -31.20
C ILE A 280 -8.54 3.32 -30.75
N LYS A 281 -9.26 2.56 -31.57
CA LYS A 281 -10.44 1.82 -31.09
C LYS A 281 -9.99 0.66 -30.21
N LEU A 282 -10.60 0.55 -29.04
CA LEU A 282 -10.45 -0.54 -28.09
C LEU A 282 -11.76 -1.32 -28.00
N GLU A 283 -11.69 -2.64 -27.86
CA GLU A 283 -12.84 -3.53 -27.66
C GLU A 283 -12.48 -4.55 -26.57
N VAL A 284 -13.48 -4.97 -25.77
CA VAL A 284 -13.27 -5.89 -24.65
C VAL A 284 -14.24 -7.08 -24.72
N GLU A 285 -13.68 -8.29 -24.53
CA GLU A 285 -14.40 -9.56 -24.53
C GLU A 285 -14.13 -10.35 -23.24
N LEU A 286 -15.19 -10.82 -22.57
CA LEU A 286 -15.08 -11.84 -21.52
C LEU A 286 -15.11 -13.23 -22.17
N LYS A 287 -14.03 -14.02 -22.01
CA LYS A 287 -13.99 -15.44 -22.39
C LYS A 287 -14.15 -16.31 -21.15
N ARG A 288 -15.16 -17.18 -21.13
CA ARG A 288 -15.48 -18.04 -19.98
C ARG A 288 -16.18 -19.33 -20.42
N ASN A 289 -15.74 -20.47 -19.87
CA ASN A 289 -16.25 -21.81 -20.18
C ASN A 289 -16.19 -22.20 -21.69
N GLY A 290 -15.37 -21.51 -22.50
CA GLY A 290 -15.29 -21.66 -23.96
C GLY A 290 -16.21 -20.71 -24.74
N GLU A 291 -17.11 -20.00 -24.08
CA GLU A 291 -17.96 -18.97 -24.68
C GLU A 291 -17.30 -17.59 -24.61
N CYS A 292 -17.67 -16.71 -25.54
CA CYS A 292 -17.15 -15.34 -25.63
C CYS A 292 -18.28 -14.31 -25.59
N PHE A 293 -18.09 -13.24 -24.82
CA PHE A 293 -19.07 -12.19 -24.60
C PHE A 293 -18.41 -10.81 -24.78
N SER A 294 -18.74 -10.09 -25.85
CA SER A 294 -18.33 -8.69 -26.00
C SER A 294 -19.02 -7.82 -24.93
N LEU A 295 -18.24 -6.99 -24.22
CA LEU A 295 -18.70 -6.19 -23.08
C LEU A 295 -18.82 -4.70 -23.43
N GLY A 296 -18.06 -4.22 -24.40
CA GLY A 296 -18.05 -2.81 -24.82
C GLY A 296 -16.90 -2.47 -25.78
N SER A 297 -16.88 -1.21 -26.22
CA SER A 297 -15.79 -0.62 -27.00
C SER A 297 -15.59 0.86 -26.65
N THR A 298 -14.40 1.41 -26.86
CA THR A 298 -14.04 2.80 -26.54
C THR A 298 -12.88 3.28 -27.43
N ASN A 299 -12.30 4.46 -27.16
CA ASN A 299 -11.16 4.97 -27.93
C ASN A 299 -10.17 5.84 -27.12
N LEU A 300 -8.86 5.61 -27.27
CA LEU A 300 -7.81 6.34 -26.52
C LEU A 300 -7.89 7.87 -26.69
N ARG A 301 -8.37 8.35 -27.84
CA ARG A 301 -8.51 9.80 -28.11
C ARG A 301 -9.46 10.52 -27.14
N TYR A 302 -10.29 9.80 -26.39
CA TYR A 302 -11.20 10.35 -25.37
C TYR A 302 -10.52 10.74 -24.04
N LEU A 303 -9.24 10.37 -23.84
CA LEU A 303 -8.46 10.89 -22.71
C LEU A 303 -8.43 12.42 -22.73
N TYR A 304 -8.65 13.04 -21.57
CA TYR A 304 -8.57 14.49 -21.41
C TYR A 304 -7.13 14.96 -21.22
N TRP A 305 -6.35 14.23 -20.41
CA TRP A 305 -4.90 14.39 -20.31
C TRP A 305 -4.22 13.35 -21.19
N THR A 306 -3.42 13.78 -22.16
CA THR A 306 -2.82 12.85 -23.13
C THR A 306 -1.64 12.08 -22.52
N PRO A 307 -1.23 10.92 -23.08
CA PRO A 307 -0.06 10.17 -22.60
C PRO A 307 1.23 10.99 -22.54
N PHE A 308 1.39 12.01 -23.40
CA PHE A 308 2.52 12.94 -23.36
C PHE A 308 2.47 13.86 -22.13
N GLN A 309 1.27 14.36 -21.78
CA GLN A 309 1.05 15.19 -20.59
C GLN A 309 1.18 14.37 -19.31
N GLN A 310 0.72 13.11 -19.30
CA GLN A 310 0.90 12.17 -18.20
C GLN A 310 2.39 11.95 -17.91
N LEU A 311 3.18 11.60 -18.94
CA LEU A 311 4.62 11.37 -18.84
C LEU A 311 5.39 12.62 -18.39
N ALA A 312 5.09 13.79 -18.99
CA ALA A 312 5.71 15.06 -18.61
C ALA A 312 5.36 15.47 -17.16
N HIS A 313 4.12 15.24 -16.72
CA HIS A 313 3.73 15.52 -15.34
C HIS A 313 4.43 14.59 -14.34
N HIS A 314 4.58 13.30 -14.64
CA HIS A 314 5.32 12.37 -13.78
C HIS A 314 6.78 12.81 -13.58
N ALA A 315 7.45 13.18 -14.67
CA ALA A 315 8.82 13.69 -14.63
C ALA A 315 8.95 15.03 -13.88
N SER A 316 7.88 15.84 -13.80
CA SER A 316 7.94 17.18 -13.18
C SER A 316 8.30 17.16 -11.68
N ALA A 317 8.04 16.05 -10.98
CA ALA A 317 8.43 15.82 -9.59
C ALA A 317 9.95 15.52 -9.40
N MET A 318 10.75 15.50 -10.48
CA MET A 318 12.20 15.21 -10.49
C MET A 318 12.60 13.83 -9.95
N CYS A 319 11.65 12.93 -9.76
CA CYS A 319 11.84 11.59 -9.20
C CYS A 319 12.65 10.62 -10.08
N GLY A 320 12.80 10.94 -11.37
CA GLY A 320 13.46 10.10 -12.37
C GLY A 320 12.49 9.16 -13.10
N LEU A 321 12.95 8.62 -14.24
CA LEU A 321 12.28 7.58 -15.03
C LEU A 321 13.35 6.70 -15.69
N GLU A 322 13.24 5.39 -15.55
CA GLU A 322 14.20 4.40 -16.07
C GLU A 322 13.71 3.69 -17.34
N THR A 323 14.65 3.17 -18.14
CA THR A 323 14.28 2.45 -19.38
C THR A 323 13.56 1.14 -19.06
N GLY A 324 12.33 0.99 -19.57
CA GLY A 324 11.41 -0.10 -19.27
C GLY A 324 10.36 0.24 -18.21
N ASP A 325 10.39 1.43 -17.61
CA ASP A 325 9.31 1.93 -16.77
C ASP A 325 8.00 2.07 -17.55
N LEU A 326 6.89 1.96 -16.82
CA LEU A 326 5.56 1.73 -17.37
C LEU A 326 4.66 2.90 -16.95
N ILE A 327 4.15 3.74 -17.89
CA ILE A 327 3.34 4.97 -17.65
C ILE A 327 1.96 4.89 -18.34
N GLY A 328 0.84 5.20 -17.65
CA GLY A 328 -0.49 4.54 -17.87
C GLY A 328 -1.65 5.51 -17.85
N THR A 329 -2.85 5.04 -18.21
CA THR A 329 -3.91 5.95 -18.69
C THR A 329 -5.10 6.12 -17.75
N GLY A 330 -5.42 5.11 -16.94
CA GLY A 330 -6.73 4.92 -16.30
C GLY A 330 -7.83 4.56 -17.31
N THR A 331 -8.93 3.96 -16.84
CA THR A 331 -10.12 3.61 -17.66
C THR A 331 -10.43 4.65 -18.74
N ILE A 332 -10.57 4.17 -19.97
CA ILE A 332 -10.89 4.98 -21.14
C ILE A 332 -12.39 4.86 -21.44
N SER A 333 -13.22 5.78 -20.95
CA SER A 333 -14.65 5.87 -21.31
C SER A 333 -14.92 6.97 -22.34
N GLY A 334 -16.00 6.83 -23.13
CA GLY A 334 -16.40 7.71 -24.22
C GLY A 334 -17.77 8.40 -24.05
N ASP A 335 -18.16 9.18 -25.07
CA ASP A 335 -19.35 10.03 -25.07
C ASP A 335 -20.56 9.45 -25.83
N ALA A 336 -20.40 8.36 -26.59
CA ALA A 336 -21.49 7.82 -27.42
C ALA A 336 -22.65 7.17 -26.62
N THR A 337 -23.87 7.38 -27.12
CA THR A 337 -25.13 6.85 -26.56
C THR A 337 -26.00 6.17 -27.63
N ASP A 338 -26.87 5.27 -27.20
CA ASP A 338 -27.83 4.57 -28.05
C ASP A 338 -29.10 5.41 -28.33
N SER A 339 -29.99 4.89 -29.17
CA SER A 339 -31.29 5.49 -29.50
C SER A 339 -32.24 5.76 -28.30
N LYS A 340 -31.92 5.28 -27.10
CA LYS A 340 -32.67 5.45 -25.86
C LYS A 340 -31.90 6.29 -24.82
N GLY A 341 -30.72 6.80 -25.15
CA GLY A 341 -29.86 7.58 -24.26
C GLY A 341 -29.02 6.76 -23.28
N LEU A 342 -28.86 5.44 -23.49
CA LEU A 342 -27.94 4.61 -22.73
C LEU A 342 -26.52 4.77 -23.29
N LYS A 343 -25.50 4.99 -22.46
CA LYS A 343 -24.10 5.04 -22.91
C LYS A 343 -23.66 3.70 -23.51
N LEU A 344 -22.90 3.78 -24.60
CA LEU A 344 -22.36 2.64 -25.34
C LEU A 344 -20.86 2.43 -25.10
N GLU A 345 -20.11 3.51 -24.89
CA GLU A 345 -18.65 3.48 -24.72
C GLU A 345 -18.24 3.55 -23.24
N LEU A 346 -18.62 2.52 -22.47
CA LEU A 346 -18.29 2.38 -21.05
C LEU A 346 -16.99 1.59 -20.88
N GLY A 347 -16.02 2.15 -20.16
CA GLY A 347 -14.68 1.57 -20.03
C GLY A 347 -14.53 0.46 -18.98
N CYS A 348 -15.53 0.26 -18.10
CA CYS A 348 -15.49 -0.74 -17.03
C CYS A 348 -16.90 -1.22 -16.57
N LEU A 349 -16.98 -2.35 -15.86
CA LEU A 349 -18.23 -2.89 -15.30
C LEU A 349 -18.78 -2.03 -14.15
N TYR A 350 -17.95 -1.29 -13.42
CA TYR A 350 -18.43 -0.38 -12.37
C TYR A 350 -19.36 0.69 -12.96
N GLU A 351 -19.05 1.22 -14.14
CA GLU A 351 -19.94 2.11 -14.89
C GLU A 351 -21.20 1.38 -15.39
N ALA A 352 -21.02 0.23 -16.06
CA ALA A 352 -22.12 -0.52 -16.68
C ALA A 352 -23.17 -1.02 -15.67
N THR A 353 -22.73 -1.42 -14.47
CA THR A 353 -23.60 -1.86 -13.36
C THR A 353 -24.08 -0.71 -12.47
N LYS A 354 -23.64 0.53 -12.74
CA LYS A 354 -23.82 1.71 -11.88
C LYS A 354 -23.48 1.39 -10.42
N ALA A 355 -22.20 1.15 -10.14
CA ALA A 355 -21.68 0.75 -8.82
C ALA A 355 -22.35 -0.52 -8.25
N GLY A 356 -22.61 -1.53 -9.10
CA GLY A 356 -23.29 -2.76 -8.70
C GLY A 356 -24.78 -2.62 -8.37
N THR A 357 -25.38 -1.42 -8.48
CA THR A 357 -26.79 -1.19 -8.15
C THR A 357 -27.76 -1.75 -9.19
N LYS A 358 -27.28 -2.10 -10.38
CA LYS A 358 -28.02 -2.77 -11.45
C LYS A 358 -27.20 -3.87 -12.09
N GLU A 359 -27.87 -4.89 -12.62
CA GLU A 359 -27.23 -5.84 -13.53
C GLU A 359 -26.97 -5.15 -14.87
N ALA A 360 -25.78 -5.35 -15.44
CA ALA A 360 -25.52 -4.96 -16.82
C ALA A 360 -26.07 -6.06 -17.74
N GLU A 361 -26.97 -5.69 -18.65
CA GLU A 361 -27.67 -6.58 -19.58
C GLU A 361 -27.18 -6.32 -21.01
N PHE A 362 -26.58 -7.34 -21.62
CA PHE A 362 -25.90 -7.25 -22.91
C PHE A 362 -26.86 -7.56 -24.09
N PRO A 363 -26.52 -7.19 -25.34
CA PRO A 363 -27.43 -7.34 -26.49
C PRO A 363 -27.89 -8.78 -26.80
N ASN A 364 -27.23 -9.80 -26.26
CA ASN A 364 -27.60 -11.21 -26.36
C ASN A 364 -28.46 -11.73 -25.18
N GLY A 365 -28.84 -10.87 -24.23
CA GLY A 365 -29.61 -11.23 -23.03
C GLY A 365 -28.78 -11.80 -21.88
N PHE A 366 -27.45 -11.88 -22.00
CA PHE A 366 -26.58 -12.18 -20.86
C PHE A 366 -26.65 -11.05 -19.82
N LYS A 367 -26.60 -11.39 -18.53
CA LYS A 367 -26.60 -10.42 -17.43
C LYS A 367 -25.44 -10.70 -16.48
N ILE A 368 -24.78 -9.63 -16.02
CA ILE A 368 -23.71 -9.72 -15.02
C ILE A 368 -23.93 -8.75 -13.88
N ASN A 369 -23.55 -9.21 -12.68
CA ASN A 369 -23.50 -8.45 -11.44
C ASN A 369 -22.14 -8.70 -10.78
N SER A 370 -21.51 -7.65 -10.24
CA SER A 370 -20.17 -7.73 -9.66
C SER A 370 -20.07 -8.80 -8.55
N GLY A 371 -21.07 -8.84 -7.67
CA GLY A 371 -21.12 -9.61 -6.41
C GLY A 371 -21.16 -11.15 -6.49
N SER A 372 -20.63 -11.76 -7.54
CA SER A 372 -20.54 -13.21 -7.71
C SER A 372 -19.08 -13.72 -7.60
N TRP A 373 -18.93 -15.05 -7.38
CA TRP A 373 -17.65 -15.82 -7.26
C TRP A 373 -16.90 -15.69 -5.91
N LYS A 374 -16.45 -16.82 -5.31
CA LYS A 374 -15.94 -16.92 -3.91
C LYS A 374 -14.81 -17.95 -3.67
N TYR A 375 -14.12 -17.78 -2.53
CA TYR A 375 -13.10 -18.64 -1.84
C TYR A 375 -11.64 -18.68 -2.42
N CYS A 376 -10.52 -18.77 -1.66
CA CYS A 376 -10.06 -18.27 -0.33
C CYS A 376 -8.47 -18.35 -0.23
N ARG A 377 -7.74 -17.61 0.66
CA ARG A 377 -6.23 -17.57 0.83
C ARG A 377 -5.65 -16.87 2.12
N ALA A 378 -4.37 -17.18 2.48
CA ALA A 378 -3.21 -16.35 3.00
C ALA A 378 -3.27 -15.58 4.37
N GLU A 379 -2.20 -15.23 5.15
CA GLU A 379 -0.73 -15.53 5.34
C GLU A 379 -0.20 -14.83 6.68
N THR A 380 0.91 -15.00 7.47
CA THR A 380 2.19 -15.79 7.60
C THR A 380 2.73 -15.91 9.10
N CYS A 381 3.21 -17.09 9.59
CA CYS A 381 3.75 -17.48 10.95
C CYS A 381 4.55 -16.50 11.88
N ARG A 382 4.51 -16.66 13.24
CA ARG A 382 5.56 -16.27 14.26
C ARG A 382 5.43 -17.07 15.59
N ALA A 383 6.23 -16.82 16.65
CA ALA A 383 6.03 -17.38 18.01
C ALA A 383 5.30 -16.40 18.96
N HIS A 384 4.42 -16.89 19.86
CA HIS A 384 3.41 -16.05 20.55
C HIS A 384 3.12 -16.39 22.01
N THR A 385 2.43 -15.47 22.68
CA THR A 385 2.01 -15.57 24.09
C THR A 385 1.01 -16.71 24.29
N SER A 386 1.18 -17.47 25.39
CA SER A 386 0.37 -18.65 25.75
C SER A 386 -1.14 -18.39 25.78
N ASN A 387 -1.57 -17.15 26.03
CA ASN A 387 -2.97 -16.80 26.19
C ASN A 387 -3.66 -16.41 24.86
N ARG A 388 -2.90 -16.19 23.75
CA ARG A 388 -3.46 -15.88 22.41
C ARG A 388 -2.70 -16.56 21.24
N PRO A 389 -2.47 -17.88 21.23
CA PRO A 389 -1.77 -18.56 20.15
C PRO A 389 -2.63 -18.80 18.89
N LEU A 390 -3.96 -18.61 18.93
CA LEU A 390 -4.83 -19.04 17.84
C LEU A 390 -4.74 -18.14 16.60
N THR A 391 -4.76 -16.82 16.74
CA THR A 391 -4.55 -15.88 15.62
C THR A 391 -3.23 -16.16 14.91
N ALA A 392 -2.21 -16.55 15.68
CA ALA A 392 -0.90 -16.91 15.18
C ALA A 392 -0.84 -18.26 14.46
N LEU A 393 -1.44 -19.31 15.03
CA LEU A 393 -1.47 -20.64 14.41
C LEU A 393 -2.32 -20.64 13.13
N TYR A 394 -3.40 -19.85 13.11
CA TYR A 394 -4.16 -19.57 11.89
C TYR A 394 -3.28 -18.89 10.83
N LEU A 395 -2.65 -17.77 11.19
CA LEU A 395 -1.66 -17.06 10.39
C LEU A 395 -0.48 -17.96 9.91
N GLY A 396 -0.20 -19.05 10.63
CA GLY A 396 0.78 -20.04 10.21
C GLY A 396 0.32 -21.02 9.12
N SER A 397 -0.98 -21.23 8.95
CA SER A 397 -1.51 -22.24 8.01
C SER A 397 -1.52 -21.91 6.49
N LEU A 398 -1.84 -20.72 5.98
CA LEU A 398 -1.32 -19.42 6.36
C LEU A 398 -0.14 -19.15 5.42
N ILE A 399 1.09 -19.41 5.86
CA ILE A 399 2.10 -19.96 4.94
C ILE A 399 2.59 -21.27 5.52
N ALA A 400 1.98 -22.38 5.13
CA ALA A 400 2.29 -23.05 3.87
C ALA A 400 1.69 -22.47 2.55
N GLU A 401 0.55 -21.78 2.57
CA GLU A 401 -0.26 -21.49 1.38
C GLU A 401 0.36 -20.54 0.33
N ALA A 402 1.06 -19.47 0.73
CA ALA A 402 1.84 -18.61 -0.18
C ALA A 402 3.34 -18.98 -0.24
N GLU A 403 3.63 -20.28 -0.06
CA GLU A 403 4.81 -20.97 -0.57
C GLU A 403 6.21 -20.49 -0.08
N PHE A 404 6.32 -19.84 1.09
CA PHE A 404 7.63 -19.63 1.73
C PHE A 404 8.30 -20.98 2.03
N LEU A 405 9.62 -21.04 1.85
CA LEU A 405 10.40 -22.27 2.07
C LEU A 405 10.26 -22.78 3.52
N PRO A 406 10.07 -24.10 3.72
CA PRO A 406 9.97 -24.70 5.05
C PRO A 406 11.14 -24.32 5.96
N GLY A 407 10.82 -23.93 7.20
CA GLY A 407 11.82 -23.52 8.20
C GLY A 407 12.24 -22.04 8.15
N VAL A 408 11.88 -21.27 7.11
CA VAL A 408 12.12 -19.80 7.08
C VAL A 408 11.32 -19.08 8.17
N VAL A 409 10.12 -19.56 8.48
CA VAL A 409 9.27 -18.99 9.54
C VAL A 409 8.65 -20.10 10.38
N ASN A 410 8.74 -19.99 11.71
CA ASN A 410 8.38 -21.07 12.63
C ASN A 410 7.49 -20.53 13.76
N ILE A 411 6.46 -21.29 14.13
CA ILE A 411 5.65 -21.06 15.34
C ILE A 411 6.02 -22.11 16.38
N VAL A 412 6.43 -21.66 17.57
CA VAL A 412 6.49 -22.50 18.76
C VAL A 412 5.58 -21.85 19.81
N PRO A 413 4.33 -22.35 19.99
CA PRO A 413 3.46 -21.86 21.04
C PRO A 413 3.86 -22.51 22.37
N GLY A 414 3.89 -21.74 23.46
CA GLY A 414 4.26 -22.28 24.78
C GLY A 414 4.27 -21.22 25.87
N PHE A 415 4.58 -21.63 27.10
CA PHE A 415 4.73 -20.70 28.21
C PHE A 415 6.09 -19.97 28.14
N GLY A 416 6.11 -18.70 28.55
CA GLY A 416 7.32 -17.87 28.49
C GLY A 416 8.49 -18.41 29.33
N GLN A 417 8.20 -19.15 30.40
CA GLN A 417 9.22 -19.82 31.23
C GLN A 417 9.88 -21.03 30.56
N GLU A 418 9.25 -21.59 29.54
CA GLU A 418 9.70 -22.80 28.82
C GLU A 418 10.20 -22.41 27.43
N ALA A 419 9.29 -22.14 26.49
CA ALA A 419 9.62 -21.79 25.10
C ALA A 419 10.36 -20.45 25.00
N GLY A 420 9.99 -19.46 25.82
CA GLY A 420 10.65 -18.16 25.88
C GLY A 420 12.09 -18.26 26.41
N SER A 421 12.28 -18.92 27.55
CA SER A 421 13.60 -19.16 28.15
C SER A 421 14.51 -20.00 27.24
N ALA A 422 13.95 -21.00 26.56
CA ALA A 422 14.70 -21.82 25.61
C ALA A 422 15.20 -20.97 24.43
N LEU A 423 14.31 -20.15 23.83
CA LEU A 423 14.68 -19.28 22.71
C LEU A 423 15.73 -18.23 23.10
N THR A 424 15.64 -17.64 24.29
CA THR A 424 16.57 -16.58 24.74
C THR A 424 17.93 -17.11 25.20
N SER A 425 18.05 -18.38 25.57
CA SER A 425 19.32 -19.03 25.92
C SER A 425 19.95 -19.86 24.78
N HIS A 426 19.26 -20.02 23.64
CA HIS A 426 19.74 -20.87 22.54
C HIS A 426 20.89 -20.21 21.76
N LEU A 427 22.05 -20.87 21.71
CA LEU A 427 23.28 -20.33 21.15
C LEU A 427 23.19 -19.99 19.65
N ASP A 428 22.35 -20.70 18.89
CA ASP A 428 22.15 -20.44 17.45
C ASP A 428 21.19 -19.31 17.12
N VAL A 429 20.42 -18.80 18.10
CA VAL A 429 19.65 -17.57 17.92
C VAL A 429 20.63 -16.39 17.97
N LYS A 430 20.54 -15.46 17.01
CA LYS A 430 21.50 -14.34 16.84
C LYS A 430 20.92 -12.95 17.16
N LYS A 431 19.59 -12.83 17.24
CA LYS A 431 18.85 -11.61 17.59
C LYS A 431 17.55 -11.97 18.31
N ILE A 432 17.21 -11.22 19.35
CA ILE A 432 15.91 -11.30 20.03
C ILE A 432 15.15 -9.98 19.79
N SER A 433 13.86 -10.06 19.47
CA SER A 433 12.92 -8.96 19.70
C SER A 433 11.88 -9.42 20.71
N PHE A 434 11.56 -8.56 21.68
CA PHE A 434 10.56 -8.87 22.70
C PHE A 434 9.73 -7.62 23.04
N THR A 435 8.41 -7.73 22.85
CA THR A 435 7.44 -6.85 23.47
C THR A 435 6.95 -7.47 24.78
N GLY A 436 6.82 -6.71 25.86
CA GLY A 436 6.19 -7.20 27.10
C GLY A 436 6.50 -6.39 28.35
N SER A 437 6.45 -7.02 29.53
CA SER A 437 6.67 -6.30 30.79
C SER A 437 8.17 -6.03 31.04
N THR A 438 8.49 -4.85 31.57
CA THR A 438 9.86 -4.42 31.88
C THR A 438 10.66 -5.41 32.75
N PRO A 439 10.07 -6.11 33.75
CA PRO A 439 10.78 -7.17 34.49
C PRO A 439 11.23 -8.34 33.61
N VAL A 440 10.44 -8.74 32.61
CA VAL A 440 10.80 -9.83 31.68
C VAL A 440 11.87 -9.35 30.70
N GLY A 441 11.76 -8.13 30.16
CA GLY A 441 12.81 -7.52 29.33
C GLY A 441 14.17 -7.47 30.03
N LYS A 442 14.19 -7.06 31.32
CA LYS A 442 15.39 -7.13 32.18
C LYS A 442 15.91 -8.55 32.38
N SER A 443 15.03 -9.56 32.43
CA SER A 443 15.43 -10.97 32.53
C SER A 443 16.07 -11.47 31.23
N ILE A 444 15.55 -11.06 30.07
CA ILE A 444 16.13 -11.39 28.76
C ILE A 444 17.53 -10.80 28.63
N ILE A 445 17.75 -9.53 29.01
CA ILE A 445 19.08 -8.90 28.97
C ILE A 445 20.10 -9.71 29.79
N ARG A 446 19.72 -10.20 30.99
CA ARG A 446 20.60 -11.02 31.84
C ARG A 446 20.98 -12.33 31.14
N VAL A 447 20.00 -13.10 30.69
CA VAL A 447 20.23 -14.38 29.98
C VAL A 447 21.09 -14.18 28.72
N LEU A 448 20.91 -13.08 27.99
CA LEU A 448 21.73 -12.76 26.82
C LEU A 448 23.17 -12.35 27.19
N ALA A 449 23.38 -11.66 28.32
CA ALA A 449 24.72 -11.34 28.82
C ALA A 449 25.48 -12.60 29.30
N ASP A 450 24.77 -13.56 29.89
CA ASP A 450 25.33 -14.84 30.36
C ASP A 450 25.54 -15.88 29.23
N THR A 451 25.08 -15.60 28.01
CA THR A 451 25.18 -16.51 26.85
C THR A 451 25.95 -15.89 25.69
N ASN A 452 25.27 -15.39 24.65
CA ASN A 452 25.87 -15.04 23.36
C ASN A 452 25.89 -13.53 23.04
N VAL A 453 25.46 -12.68 23.97
CA VAL A 453 25.45 -11.21 23.82
C VAL A 453 24.72 -10.76 22.54
N ASN A 454 23.65 -11.47 22.19
CA ASN A 454 22.87 -11.24 20.98
C ASN A 454 22.28 -9.82 20.94
N LYS A 455 22.12 -9.26 19.73
CA LYS A 455 21.39 -8.00 19.56
C LYS A 455 19.95 -8.16 20.08
N VAL A 456 19.49 -7.20 20.87
CA VAL A 456 18.19 -7.27 21.54
C VAL A 456 17.38 -5.99 21.37
N THR A 457 16.24 -6.10 20.70
CA THR A 457 15.23 -5.05 20.56
C THR A 457 14.14 -5.29 21.62
N LEU A 458 13.78 -4.28 22.40
CA LEU A 458 12.83 -4.39 23.51
C LEU A 458 11.78 -3.29 23.44
N GLU A 459 10.50 -3.69 23.53
CA GLU A 459 9.35 -2.79 23.65
C GLU A 459 8.63 -3.11 24.96
N LEU A 460 8.77 -2.24 25.97
CA LEU A 460 8.45 -2.57 27.36
C LEU A 460 7.26 -1.75 27.90
N GLY A 461 7.00 -1.82 29.21
CA GLY A 461 5.91 -1.09 29.85
C GLY A 461 6.12 0.43 29.84
N GLY A 462 5.07 1.18 30.16
CA GLY A 462 5.11 2.65 30.11
C GLY A 462 4.25 3.35 31.16
N LYS A 463 4.68 4.56 31.51
CA LYS A 463 3.93 5.54 32.30
C LYS A 463 3.94 6.92 31.62
N SER A 464 3.70 6.88 30.32
CA SER A 464 3.62 8.02 29.41
C SER A 464 2.73 9.14 29.95
N PRO A 465 3.17 10.40 29.99
CA PRO A 465 2.36 11.51 30.49
C PRO A 465 1.66 12.28 29.36
N ALA A 466 0.55 12.95 29.70
CA ALA A 466 -0.03 14.00 28.85
C ALA A 466 -0.05 15.33 29.61
N ILE A 467 0.41 16.40 28.97
CA ILE A 467 0.41 17.77 29.52
C ILE A 467 -0.65 18.60 28.78
N VAL A 468 -1.64 19.12 29.51
CA VAL A 468 -2.77 19.89 28.96
C VAL A 468 -2.72 21.31 29.51
N PHE A 469 -2.54 22.30 28.64
CA PHE A 469 -2.49 23.71 28.99
C PHE A 469 -3.88 24.37 29.04
N ASP A 470 -3.98 25.53 29.69
CA ASP A 470 -5.22 26.30 29.78
C ASP A 470 -5.76 26.76 28.41
N ASP A 471 -4.89 26.86 27.40
CA ASP A 471 -5.24 27.24 26.02
C ASP A 471 -5.60 26.05 25.11
N ALA A 472 -5.64 24.83 25.64
CA ALA A 472 -5.98 23.64 24.87
C ALA A 472 -7.47 23.58 24.47
N ASP A 473 -7.74 23.08 23.27
CA ASP A 473 -9.10 22.69 22.85
C ASP A 473 -9.54 21.46 23.68
N LEU A 474 -10.24 21.73 24.79
CA LEU A 474 -10.62 20.69 25.75
C LEU A 474 -11.52 19.61 25.13
N ASP A 475 -12.40 19.95 24.19
CA ASP A 475 -13.32 18.97 23.62
C ASP A 475 -12.58 18.01 22.69
N LYS A 476 -11.66 18.51 21.84
CA LYS A 476 -10.76 17.63 21.08
C LYS A 476 -9.80 16.85 21.97
N THR A 477 -9.24 17.50 23.00
CA THR A 477 -8.27 16.88 23.93
C THR A 477 -8.91 15.74 24.72
N VAL A 478 -10.14 15.91 25.19
CA VAL A 478 -10.88 14.86 25.92
C VAL A 478 -11.27 13.69 25.02
N GLU A 479 -11.65 13.92 23.75
CA GLU A 479 -11.83 12.82 22.80
C GLU A 479 -10.52 12.06 22.54
N TRP A 480 -9.43 12.76 22.21
CA TRP A 480 -8.12 12.15 21.98
C TRP A 480 -7.63 11.30 23.16
N LEU A 481 -7.79 11.79 24.39
CA LEU A 481 -7.36 11.09 25.59
C LEU A 481 -8.33 9.98 26.00
N ASN A 482 -9.65 10.13 25.80
CA ASN A 482 -10.61 9.04 26.00
C ASN A 482 -10.33 7.88 25.04
N GLU A 483 -10.11 8.17 23.75
CA GLU A 483 -9.72 7.17 22.76
C GLU A 483 -8.33 6.58 23.03
N GLY A 484 -7.37 7.38 23.48
CA GLY A 484 -6.05 6.88 23.84
C GLY A 484 -6.07 5.90 25.02
N MET A 485 -6.88 6.17 26.05
CA MET A 485 -6.79 5.51 27.36
C MET A 485 -7.78 4.38 27.59
N PHE A 486 -8.99 4.48 27.05
CA PHE A 486 -10.05 3.48 27.29
C PHE A 486 -10.22 2.50 26.13
N TYR A 487 -9.84 2.85 24.90
CA TYR A 487 -9.86 1.94 23.75
C TYR A 487 -8.95 0.73 23.99
N ASN A 488 -9.33 -0.47 23.50
CA ASN A 488 -8.61 -1.74 23.76
C ASN A 488 -8.37 -1.97 25.27
N MET A 489 -9.27 -1.43 26.11
CA MET A 489 -9.15 -1.38 27.57
C MET A 489 -7.84 -0.73 28.07
N GLY A 490 -7.10 -0.05 27.18
CA GLY A 490 -5.71 0.39 27.28
C GLY A 490 -4.71 -0.71 27.69
N TYR A 491 -4.85 -1.92 27.15
CA TYR A 491 -3.72 -2.86 27.12
C TYR A 491 -2.74 -2.44 26.03
N VAL A 492 -1.45 -2.66 26.26
CA VAL A 492 -0.49 -2.84 25.16
C VAL A 492 -0.46 -4.32 24.82
N GLN A 493 -0.80 -4.70 23.59
CA GLN A 493 -0.69 -6.11 23.17
C GLN A 493 0.79 -6.45 22.89
N PRO A 494 1.41 -7.42 23.60
CA PRO A 494 2.76 -7.84 23.30
C PRO A 494 2.79 -8.82 22.12
N VAL A 495 3.68 -8.58 21.16
CA VAL A 495 4.09 -9.51 20.08
C VAL A 495 3.03 -9.82 18.99
N THR A 496 1.72 -9.79 19.27
CA THR A 496 0.65 -9.85 18.22
C THR A 496 0.42 -8.50 17.52
N SER A 497 0.97 -7.41 18.04
CA SER A 497 0.80 -6.03 17.59
C SER A 497 1.56 -5.66 16.30
N LEU A 498 2.27 -6.60 15.68
CA LEU A 498 2.80 -6.46 14.30
C LEU A 498 1.88 -7.07 13.23
N LEU A 499 0.75 -7.66 13.64
CA LEU A 499 -0.18 -8.39 12.75
C LEU A 499 -1.60 -7.82 12.82
N TYR A 500 -2.01 -7.32 13.99
CA TYR A 500 -3.14 -6.38 14.11
C TYR A 500 -2.95 -5.08 13.28
N LYS A 501 -1.75 -4.81 12.78
CA LYS A 501 -1.41 -3.65 11.94
C LYS A 501 -1.87 -3.74 10.47
N PHE A 502 -2.30 -4.91 10.00
CA PHE A 502 -2.69 -5.11 8.58
C PHE A 502 -4.20 -5.05 8.29
N ALA A 503 -5.07 -4.97 9.33
CA ALA A 503 -6.52 -5.05 9.13
C ALA A 503 -7.36 -3.92 9.76
N ASP A 504 -6.92 -3.30 10.87
CA ASP A 504 -7.66 -2.19 11.48
C ASP A 504 -6.75 -1.23 12.27
N LEU A 505 -5.98 -0.42 11.53
CA LEU A 505 -5.03 0.52 12.12
C LEU A 505 -5.67 1.73 12.81
N GLN A 506 -6.97 2.00 12.59
CA GLN A 506 -7.71 3.00 13.38
C GLN A 506 -8.03 2.50 14.80
N LYS A 507 -7.96 1.18 15.02
CA LYS A 507 -8.33 0.51 16.29
C LYS A 507 -7.17 -0.23 16.97
N ALA A 508 -6.05 -0.45 16.31
CA ALA A 508 -4.83 -1.00 16.93
C ALA A 508 -4.09 0.01 17.84
N LYS A 509 -4.83 0.70 18.73
CA LYS A 509 -4.35 1.74 19.66
C LYS A 509 -3.47 1.14 20.75
N LEU A 510 -2.20 1.01 20.40
CA LEU A 510 -1.09 0.65 21.28
C LEU A 510 -0.80 1.88 22.14
N LEU A 511 -0.97 1.84 23.48
CA LEU A 511 -0.05 2.43 24.48
C LEU A 511 -0.60 2.53 25.92
N CYS A 512 0.34 2.81 26.82
CA CYS A 512 0.21 2.74 28.27
C CYS A 512 -0.57 3.92 28.87
N LYS A 513 -0.94 3.83 30.15
CA LYS A 513 -1.92 4.75 30.76
C LYS A 513 -1.31 5.93 31.50
N GLN A 514 -1.77 7.13 31.15
CA GLN A 514 -1.13 8.36 31.59
C GLN A 514 -1.51 8.78 33.02
N PRO A 515 -0.58 9.45 33.74
CA PRO A 515 -0.93 10.66 34.46
C PRO A 515 -1.24 11.81 33.46
N HIS A 516 -2.40 12.45 33.59
CA HIS A 516 -2.69 13.71 32.92
C HIS A 516 -2.31 14.86 33.86
N TYR A 517 -1.31 15.65 33.49
CA TYR A 517 -1.00 16.92 34.13
C TYR A 517 -1.79 18.01 33.42
N VAL A 518 -2.70 18.66 34.12
CA VAL A 518 -3.63 19.65 33.55
C VAL A 518 -3.43 20.99 34.24
N GLN A 519 -3.40 22.08 33.49
CA GLN A 519 -3.16 23.40 34.07
C GLN A 519 -4.35 23.86 34.93
N GLU A 520 -4.07 24.55 36.04
CA GLU A 520 -5.07 24.84 37.08
C GLU A 520 -6.31 25.63 36.60
N GLY A 521 -6.17 26.50 35.60
CA GLY A 521 -7.30 27.27 35.07
C GLY A 521 -8.34 26.40 34.35
N THR A 522 -7.93 25.23 33.87
CA THR A 522 -8.74 24.34 33.02
C THR A 522 -9.02 22.96 33.66
N TYR A 523 -8.34 22.62 34.76
CA TYR A 523 -8.43 21.33 35.48
C TYR A 523 -9.87 20.85 35.74
N GLU A 524 -10.72 21.65 36.38
CA GLU A 524 -12.11 21.26 36.69
C GLU A 524 -12.97 21.05 35.43
N ALA A 525 -12.78 21.89 34.41
CA ALA A 525 -13.48 21.77 33.13
C ALA A 525 -13.05 20.49 32.38
N PHE A 526 -11.75 20.20 32.37
CA PHE A 526 -11.18 18.99 31.79
C PHE A 526 -11.67 17.72 32.50
N VAL A 527 -11.64 17.68 33.84
CA VAL A 527 -12.11 16.54 34.63
C VAL A 527 -13.61 16.31 34.42
N SER A 528 -14.42 17.37 34.43
CA SER A 528 -15.86 17.31 34.17
C SER A 528 -16.18 16.76 32.78
N LYS A 529 -15.55 17.30 31.72
CA LYS A 529 -15.69 16.80 30.34
C LYS A 529 -15.22 15.34 30.23
N SER A 530 -14.08 14.99 30.84
CA SER A 530 -13.54 13.62 30.84
C SER A 530 -14.48 12.61 31.50
N VAL A 531 -15.07 12.95 32.65
CA VAL A 531 -16.08 12.12 33.32
C VAL A 531 -17.34 11.97 32.47
N ALA A 532 -17.84 13.07 31.88
CA ALA A 532 -19.01 13.05 31.00
C ALA A 532 -18.77 12.23 29.72
N ARG A 533 -17.52 12.18 29.22
CA ARG A 533 -17.15 11.40 28.04
C ARG A 533 -16.89 9.92 28.35
N ALA A 534 -16.20 9.62 29.45
CA ALA A 534 -15.93 8.26 29.90
C ALA A 534 -17.22 7.46 30.13
N LYS A 535 -18.25 8.11 30.68
CA LYS A 535 -19.59 7.52 30.91
C LYS A 535 -20.36 7.17 29.62
N LYS A 536 -19.89 7.59 28.44
CA LYS A 536 -20.46 7.21 27.13
C LYS A 536 -19.82 5.95 26.52
N ASN A 537 -18.76 5.40 27.14
CA ASN A 537 -18.07 4.23 26.59
C ASN A 537 -18.86 2.94 26.91
N THR A 538 -19.51 2.35 25.91
CA THR A 538 -20.25 1.08 26.04
C THR A 538 -19.31 -0.06 26.46
N ILE A 539 -19.62 -0.73 27.57
CA ILE A 539 -18.94 -1.96 28.00
C ILE A 539 -19.72 -3.15 27.45
N GLY A 540 -19.07 -4.11 26.79
CA GLY A 540 -19.80 -5.17 26.10
C GLY A 540 -18.97 -6.30 25.48
N ASP A 541 -19.60 -7.00 24.55
CA ASP A 541 -19.03 -8.14 23.83
C ASP A 541 -18.19 -7.64 22.63
N PRO A 542 -16.89 -8.00 22.52
CA PRO A 542 -16.02 -7.54 21.43
C PRO A 542 -16.53 -7.87 20.01
N LEU A 543 -17.48 -8.79 19.86
CA LEU A 543 -18.09 -9.13 18.56
C LEU A 543 -19.19 -8.14 18.12
N LYS A 544 -19.57 -7.18 18.99
CA LYS A 544 -20.60 -6.18 18.72
C LYS A 544 -20.01 -4.82 18.34
N THR A 545 -20.59 -4.20 17.33
CA THR A 545 -20.13 -2.94 16.72
C THR A 545 -20.35 -1.69 17.58
N ASP A 546 -21.16 -1.79 18.65
CA ASP A 546 -21.46 -0.72 19.60
C ASP A 546 -20.57 -0.76 20.86
N THR A 547 -19.76 -1.80 21.03
CA THR A 547 -18.89 -2.00 22.20
C THR A 547 -17.59 -1.19 22.05
N PHE A 548 -17.26 -0.43 23.09
CA PHE A 548 -16.03 0.38 23.18
C PHE A 548 -15.06 -0.18 24.24
N LEU A 549 -15.57 -0.90 25.24
CA LEU A 549 -14.82 -1.51 26.34
C LEU A 549 -15.06 -3.01 26.45
N GLU A 550 -13.98 -3.76 26.27
CA GLU A 550 -13.90 -5.21 26.24
C GLU A 550 -13.59 -5.85 27.63
N PRO A 551 -13.73 -7.18 27.79
CA PRO A 551 -13.29 -7.86 29.00
C PRO A 551 -11.76 -7.97 29.09
N GLN A 552 -11.20 -7.73 30.28
CA GLN A 552 -9.77 -7.90 30.58
C GLN A 552 -9.31 -9.32 30.21
N ILE A 553 -8.05 -9.47 29.76
CA ILE A 553 -7.53 -10.71 29.13
C ILE A 553 -7.73 -11.98 29.98
N ASP A 554 -7.65 -11.84 31.30
CA ASP A 554 -7.95 -12.89 32.26
C ASP A 554 -8.33 -12.29 33.63
N GLY A 555 -8.81 -13.16 34.53
CA GLY A 555 -9.19 -12.79 35.88
C GLY A 555 -8.02 -12.36 36.78
N ARG A 556 -6.77 -12.75 36.50
CA ARG A 556 -5.59 -12.34 37.28
C ARG A 556 -5.28 -10.88 37.00
N GLN A 557 -5.28 -10.47 35.73
CA GLN A 557 -5.03 -9.09 35.35
C GLN A 557 -6.19 -8.18 35.82
N ARG A 558 -7.46 -8.61 35.71
CA ARG A 558 -8.58 -7.89 36.36
C ARG A 558 -8.34 -7.66 37.84
N SER A 559 -7.91 -8.70 38.58
CA SER A 559 -7.62 -8.58 40.01
C SER A 559 -6.44 -7.64 40.31
N LYS A 560 -5.39 -7.61 39.48
CA LYS A 560 -4.30 -6.63 39.60
C LYS A 560 -4.85 -5.19 39.50
N ILE A 561 -5.63 -4.92 38.45
CA ILE A 561 -6.17 -3.58 38.17
C ILE A 561 -7.08 -3.13 39.30
N MET A 562 -8.02 -3.96 39.73
CA MET A 562 -8.91 -3.62 40.85
C MET A 562 -8.15 -3.41 42.15
N GLY A 563 -7.08 -4.18 42.40
CA GLY A 563 -6.17 -3.95 43.53
C GLY A 563 -5.51 -2.56 43.50
N MET A 564 -5.07 -2.10 42.32
CA MET A 564 -4.51 -0.75 42.14
C MET A 564 -5.58 0.35 42.28
N VAL A 565 -6.82 0.09 41.85
CA VAL A 565 -7.98 0.99 42.03
C VAL A 565 -8.31 1.17 43.52
N GLU A 566 -8.43 0.08 44.28
CA GLU A 566 -8.67 0.20 45.74
C GLU A 566 -7.47 0.81 46.47
N LYS A 567 -6.24 0.53 46.02
CA LYS A 567 -5.05 1.15 46.59
C LYS A 567 -5.03 2.66 46.35
N ALA A 568 -5.38 3.13 45.16
CA ALA A 568 -5.48 4.57 44.85
C ALA A 568 -6.50 5.27 45.78
N LYS A 569 -7.69 4.70 45.95
CA LYS A 569 -8.70 5.18 46.94
C LYS A 569 -8.10 5.25 48.35
N SER A 570 -7.40 4.19 48.79
CA SER A 570 -6.75 4.13 50.11
C SER A 570 -5.59 5.13 50.30
N GLN A 571 -4.96 5.57 49.21
CA GLN A 571 -3.91 6.59 49.21
C GLN A 571 -4.48 8.02 49.19
N GLY A 572 -5.81 8.17 49.13
CA GLY A 572 -6.51 9.46 49.17
C GLY A 572 -6.97 10.00 47.81
N ALA A 573 -6.82 9.24 46.72
CA ALA A 573 -7.25 9.68 45.40
C ALA A 573 -8.78 9.69 45.25
N THR A 574 -9.35 10.79 44.79
CA THR A 574 -10.79 10.93 44.56
C THR A 574 -11.20 10.21 43.27
N CYS A 575 -12.04 9.17 43.37
CA CYS A 575 -12.57 8.44 42.22
C CYS A 575 -13.76 9.21 41.60
N ALA A 576 -13.53 9.95 40.50
CA ALA A 576 -14.52 10.83 39.86
C ALA A 576 -15.55 10.08 38.99
N THR A 577 -15.19 8.89 38.48
CA THR A 577 -16.11 7.97 37.79
C THR A 577 -15.53 6.56 37.76
N GLY A 578 -16.40 5.56 37.58
CA GLY A 578 -16.03 4.14 37.53
C GLY A 578 -15.51 3.65 38.88
N GLY A 579 -14.40 2.93 38.87
CA GLY A 579 -13.78 2.37 40.06
C GLY A 579 -14.44 1.10 40.56
N THR A 580 -15.30 0.46 39.75
CA THR A 580 -15.92 -0.84 40.02
C THR A 580 -15.81 -1.79 38.82
N SER A 581 -16.46 -2.95 38.90
CA SER A 581 -16.45 -3.98 37.87
C SER A 581 -17.86 -4.57 37.69
N PRO A 582 -18.48 -4.50 36.50
CA PRO A 582 -19.86 -4.94 36.27
C PRO A 582 -20.03 -6.47 36.14
N GLY A 583 -18.99 -7.25 36.50
CA GLY A 583 -18.98 -8.71 36.41
C GLY A 583 -17.99 -9.25 35.38
N GLY A 584 -17.94 -10.58 35.26
CA GLY A 584 -17.03 -11.28 34.35
C GLY A 584 -15.57 -10.84 34.52
N TRP A 585 -14.91 -10.52 33.41
CA TRP A 585 -13.59 -9.88 33.41
C TRP A 585 -13.65 -8.39 33.06
N PHE A 586 -14.79 -7.71 33.20
CA PHE A 586 -14.92 -6.29 32.87
C PHE A 586 -14.48 -5.35 34.00
N ILE A 587 -14.10 -4.12 33.66
CA ILE A 587 -13.81 -3.02 34.59
C ILE A 587 -14.37 -1.73 33.98
N GLU A 588 -14.95 -0.86 34.81
CA GLU A 588 -15.51 0.42 34.35
C GLU A 588 -14.42 1.44 33.96
N PRO A 589 -14.69 2.34 33.00
CA PRO A 589 -13.78 3.44 32.69
C PRO A 589 -13.65 4.35 33.90
N THR A 590 -12.48 4.28 34.54
CA THR A 590 -12.20 4.88 35.85
C THR A 590 -11.35 6.12 35.69
N ILE A 591 -11.69 7.20 36.41
CA ILE A 591 -10.87 8.42 36.47
C ILE A 591 -10.65 8.79 37.93
N PHE A 592 -9.39 8.85 38.34
CA PHE A 592 -8.96 9.48 39.58
C PHE A 592 -8.56 10.94 39.34
N ARG A 593 -8.95 11.80 40.26
CA ARG A 593 -8.53 13.20 40.38
C ARG A 593 -7.89 13.42 41.76
N ASP A 594 -7.29 14.57 41.98
CA ASP A 594 -6.66 14.98 43.25
C ASP A 594 -5.56 13.99 43.69
N VAL A 595 -4.83 13.43 42.71
CA VAL A 595 -3.73 12.48 42.91
C VAL A 595 -2.42 13.22 43.17
N ILE A 596 -1.45 12.55 43.82
CA ILE A 596 -0.09 13.07 43.99
C ILE A 596 0.96 12.09 43.44
N GLN A 597 2.09 12.63 43.00
CA GLN A 597 3.16 11.91 42.30
C GLN A 597 3.67 10.63 42.99
N SER A 598 3.62 10.57 44.32
CA SER A 598 4.06 9.43 45.13
C SER A 598 3.03 8.30 45.25
N MET A 599 1.82 8.46 44.71
CA MET A 599 0.82 7.39 44.64
C MET A 599 1.25 6.30 43.65
N GLU A 600 0.90 5.04 43.93
CA GLU A 600 1.21 3.93 43.01
C GLU A 600 0.50 4.10 41.66
N ILE A 601 -0.69 4.73 41.66
CA ILE A 601 -1.43 5.03 40.43
C ILE A 601 -0.72 6.07 39.53
N MET A 602 0.24 6.83 40.05
CA MET A 602 1.07 7.79 39.29
C MET A 602 2.41 7.20 38.85
N GLN A 603 2.98 6.28 39.62
CA GLN A 603 4.29 5.66 39.32
C GLN A 603 4.18 4.40 38.44
N GLU A 604 3.20 3.52 38.69
CA GLU A 604 3.17 2.17 38.15
C GLU A 604 2.16 1.96 37.00
N GLU A 605 2.46 0.95 36.17
CA GLU A 605 1.65 0.62 35.00
C GLU A 605 0.40 -0.19 35.37
N VAL A 606 -0.78 0.44 35.25
CA VAL A 606 -2.06 -0.15 35.65
C VAL A 606 -2.54 -1.23 34.69
N PHE A 607 -2.44 -0.97 33.37
CA PHE A 607 -2.81 -1.91 32.30
C PHE A 607 -4.29 -2.38 32.31
N GLY A 608 -5.18 -1.56 32.88
CA GLY A 608 -6.65 -1.66 32.80
C GLY A 608 -7.30 -0.28 32.83
N PRO A 609 -8.60 -0.09 32.50
CA PRO A 609 -9.21 1.18 32.10
C PRO A 609 -9.29 2.25 33.22
N VAL A 610 -8.16 2.83 33.59
CA VAL A 610 -7.97 3.76 34.72
C VAL A 610 -7.04 4.91 34.32
N ILE A 611 -7.49 6.14 34.53
CA ILE A 611 -6.74 7.39 34.32
C ILE A 611 -6.49 8.05 35.69
N ALA A 612 -5.36 8.75 35.84
CA ALA A 612 -5.08 9.62 36.98
C ALA A 612 -4.85 11.06 36.50
N VAL A 613 -5.45 12.06 37.16
CA VAL A 613 -5.40 13.48 36.75
C VAL A 613 -4.89 14.34 37.92
N ASP A 614 -3.85 15.12 37.64
CA ASP A 614 -3.10 15.99 38.55
C ASP A 614 -3.04 17.42 37.98
N SER A 615 -2.90 18.43 38.83
CA SER A 615 -2.95 19.86 38.47
C SER A 615 -1.56 20.51 38.48
N PHE A 616 -1.27 21.42 37.54
CA PHE A 616 -0.02 22.19 37.54
C PHE A 616 -0.21 23.71 37.34
N LYS A 617 0.73 24.49 37.88
CA LYS A 617 0.82 25.95 37.71
C LYS A 617 1.82 26.33 36.63
N HIS A 618 3.03 25.76 36.71
CA HIS A 618 4.12 26.02 35.78
C HIS A 618 4.47 24.75 35.01
N VAL A 619 4.72 24.89 33.71
CA VAL A 619 5.08 23.77 32.82
C VAL A 619 6.31 23.02 33.32
N ASP A 620 7.26 23.71 33.94
CA ASP A 620 8.50 23.11 34.42
C ASP A 620 8.24 22.13 35.60
N ASP A 621 7.21 22.38 36.42
CA ASP A 621 6.74 21.44 37.45
C ASP A 621 6.09 20.19 36.84
N ALA A 622 5.33 20.37 35.75
CA ALA A 622 4.68 19.27 35.03
C ALA A 622 5.71 18.42 34.28
N LEU A 623 6.74 19.04 33.68
CA LEU A 623 7.87 18.36 33.07
C LEU A 623 8.70 17.60 34.12
N ALA A 624 8.93 18.17 35.30
CA ALA A 624 9.61 17.48 36.39
C ALA A 624 8.85 16.21 36.82
N ARG A 625 7.52 16.27 36.95
CA ARG A 625 6.67 15.09 37.29
C ARG A 625 6.50 14.12 36.12
N ALA A 626 6.49 14.60 34.88
CA ALA A 626 6.56 13.76 33.68
C ALA A 626 7.91 13.01 33.57
N HIS A 627 8.98 13.57 34.14
CA HIS A 627 10.31 12.95 34.18
C HIS A 627 10.59 12.14 35.45
N ASP A 628 9.75 12.21 36.48
CA ASP A 628 9.81 11.37 37.68
C ASP A 628 9.12 10.02 37.43
N SER A 629 9.73 9.20 36.57
CA SER A 629 9.30 7.84 36.27
C SER A 629 10.45 7.02 35.68
N CYS A 630 10.52 5.71 35.93
CA CYS A 630 11.51 4.86 35.28
C CYS A 630 11.23 4.62 33.78
N TYR A 631 10.03 4.95 33.32
CA TYR A 631 9.53 4.74 31.97
C TYR A 631 9.81 5.94 31.04
N GLY A 632 9.61 5.75 29.73
CA GLY A 632 9.84 6.77 28.70
C GLY A 632 9.29 6.38 27.32
N LEU A 633 8.17 5.66 27.27
CA LEU A 633 7.69 5.04 26.02
C LEU A 633 7.17 6.07 25.00
N ALA A 634 6.10 6.78 25.37
CA ALA A 634 5.52 7.88 24.61
C ALA A 634 5.11 9.06 25.53
N SER A 635 4.60 10.16 24.98
CA SER A 635 4.05 11.31 25.71
C SER A 635 3.12 12.14 24.82
N ALA A 636 2.36 13.09 25.38
CA ALA A 636 1.72 14.13 24.56
C ALA A 636 1.64 15.51 25.24
N VAL A 637 1.43 16.53 24.42
CA VAL A 637 1.14 17.92 24.84
C VAL A 637 -0.04 18.49 24.07
N PHE A 638 -0.94 19.18 24.78
CA PHE A 638 -2.12 19.83 24.23
C PHE A 638 -2.11 21.33 24.58
N THR A 639 -2.06 22.18 23.57
CA THR A 639 -1.93 23.66 23.68
C THR A 639 -2.18 24.31 22.31
N ALA A 640 -2.69 25.55 22.28
CA ALA A 640 -2.84 26.31 21.05
C ALA A 640 -1.53 27.02 20.62
N ASP A 641 -0.65 27.38 21.56
CA ASP A 641 0.68 27.92 21.22
C ASP A 641 1.65 26.82 20.73
N ILE A 642 1.85 26.79 19.41
CA ILE A 642 2.82 25.93 18.74
C ILE A 642 4.25 26.06 19.30
N LYS A 643 4.65 27.20 19.87
CA LYS A 643 5.97 27.38 20.51
C LYS A 643 6.06 26.58 21.81
N ILE A 644 5.00 26.57 22.61
CA ILE A 644 4.90 25.75 23.82
C ILE A 644 4.87 24.28 23.41
N GLY A 645 4.07 23.91 22.41
CA GLY A 645 4.02 22.55 21.87
C GLY A 645 5.39 22.02 21.45
N ILE A 646 6.14 22.79 20.64
CA ILE A 646 7.50 22.43 20.19
C ILE A 646 8.50 22.39 21.36
N ARG A 647 8.45 23.36 22.29
CA ARG A 647 9.33 23.38 23.48
C ARG A 647 9.12 22.11 24.30
N VAL A 648 7.89 21.86 24.72
CA VAL A 648 7.52 20.75 25.61
C VAL A 648 7.79 19.42 24.93
N ALA A 649 7.47 19.26 23.64
CA ALA A 649 7.77 18.03 22.91
C ALA A 649 9.27 17.72 22.79
N LYS A 650 10.14 18.75 22.76
CA LYS A 650 11.59 18.59 22.77
C LYS A 650 12.16 18.27 24.15
N GLU A 651 11.54 18.78 25.21
CA GLU A 651 11.99 18.56 26.60
C GLU A 651 11.52 17.22 27.19
N LEU A 652 10.40 16.68 26.70
CA LEU A 652 9.84 15.38 27.10
C LEU A 652 10.75 14.20 26.74
N GLN A 653 11.20 13.46 27.75
CA GLN A 653 12.06 12.28 27.59
C GLN A 653 11.28 11.01 27.21
N ALA A 654 10.64 11.01 26.04
CA ALA A 654 9.86 9.90 25.53
C ALA A 654 10.23 9.48 24.10
N GLY A 655 10.02 8.21 23.77
CA GLY A 655 10.32 7.61 22.46
C GLY A 655 9.41 8.04 21.31
N SER A 656 8.26 8.62 21.60
CA SER A 656 7.33 9.27 20.66
C SER A 656 6.56 10.37 21.40
N VAL A 657 6.34 11.53 20.77
CA VAL A 657 5.57 12.63 21.38
C VAL A 657 4.55 13.18 20.39
N TRP A 658 3.29 13.28 20.81
CA TRP A 658 2.23 13.92 20.03
C TRP A 658 1.94 15.35 20.50
N VAL A 659 1.56 16.21 19.55
CA VAL A 659 1.12 17.59 19.81
C VAL A 659 -0.32 17.71 19.30
N ASN A 660 -1.27 18.06 20.18
CA ASN A 660 -2.70 18.21 19.87
C ASN A 660 -3.41 16.97 19.28
N CYS A 661 -2.82 15.78 19.41
CA CYS A 661 -3.41 14.49 19.09
C CYS A 661 -2.89 13.39 20.03
N TYR A 662 -3.41 12.17 19.92
CA TYR A 662 -2.89 11.02 20.67
C TYR A 662 -2.93 9.73 19.84
N ASN A 663 -2.03 8.78 20.15
CA ASN A 663 -1.98 7.44 19.55
C ASN A 663 -1.96 7.41 18.01
N GLN A 664 -1.31 8.40 17.39
CA GLN A 664 -1.09 8.41 15.93
C GLN A 664 0.20 7.64 15.63
N ILE A 665 0.07 6.35 15.30
CA ILE A 665 1.17 5.43 14.99
C ILE A 665 1.04 5.00 13.52
N THR A 666 2.14 5.04 12.77
CA THR A 666 2.18 4.62 11.35
C THR A 666 3.40 3.73 11.11
N HIS A 667 3.38 2.93 10.04
CA HIS A 667 4.52 2.09 9.65
C HIS A 667 5.79 2.87 9.30
N ALA A 668 5.64 4.12 8.82
CA ALA A 668 6.73 4.95 8.32
C ALA A 668 7.50 5.69 9.43
N LEU A 669 6.98 5.74 10.67
CA LEU A 669 7.61 6.42 11.79
C LEU A 669 8.21 5.40 12.77
N PRO A 670 9.44 5.60 13.28
CA PRO A 670 10.06 4.72 14.25
C PRO A 670 9.35 4.80 15.61
N PHE A 671 8.99 3.65 16.15
CA PHE A 671 8.41 3.50 17.47
C PHE A 671 9.41 2.86 18.44
N GLY A 672 9.37 3.24 19.72
CA GLY A 672 10.11 2.54 20.77
C GLY A 672 10.69 3.43 21.87
N GLY A 673 10.69 2.91 23.10
CA GLY A 673 10.80 3.71 24.32
C GLY A 673 12.20 4.12 24.78
N TYR A 674 12.26 5.26 25.47
CA TYR A 674 13.40 5.70 26.26
C TYR A 674 13.45 5.01 27.64
N ARG A 675 14.56 5.17 28.36
CA ARG A 675 14.74 4.75 29.76
C ARG A 675 14.48 3.25 29.93
N GLN A 676 13.55 2.82 30.78
CA GLN A 676 13.22 1.40 30.99
C GLN A 676 12.00 0.93 30.18
N SER A 677 11.55 1.74 29.21
CA SER A 677 10.46 1.40 28.29
C SER A 677 10.93 0.76 26.98
N GLY A 678 12.22 0.68 26.68
CA GLY A 678 12.69 -0.04 25.50
C GLY A 678 14.19 -0.05 25.26
N ASN A 679 14.59 -0.68 24.16
CA ASN A 679 15.92 -0.63 23.57
C ASN A 679 15.81 -0.93 22.06
N GLY A 680 16.44 -0.12 21.20
CA GLY A 680 16.22 -0.16 19.76
C GLY A 680 14.89 0.49 19.33
N LYS A 681 14.40 0.15 18.13
CA LYS A 681 13.14 0.65 17.54
C LYS A 681 12.42 -0.44 16.75
N ASP A 682 11.09 -0.45 16.81
CA ASP A 682 10.19 -1.12 15.86
C ASP A 682 9.60 -0.08 14.89
N LEU A 683 9.22 -0.46 13.66
CA LEU A 683 8.74 0.45 12.60
C LEU A 683 9.77 1.49 12.11
N GLY A 684 9.39 2.26 11.08
CA GLY A 684 10.27 3.20 10.38
C GLY A 684 11.37 2.49 9.57
N SER A 685 12.31 3.28 9.07
CA SER A 685 13.57 2.78 8.48
C SER A 685 14.48 2.15 9.54
N GLU A 686 14.46 2.69 10.75
CA GLU A 686 15.37 2.43 11.86
C GLU A 686 15.21 1.01 12.42
N ALA A 687 14.02 0.41 12.29
CA ALA A 687 13.81 -1.00 12.62
C ALA A 687 14.55 -1.97 11.66
N LEU A 688 15.00 -1.53 10.48
CA LEU A 688 15.82 -2.38 9.60
C LEU A 688 17.22 -2.58 10.20
N ASP A 689 17.83 -1.52 10.74
CA ASP A 689 19.12 -1.59 11.43
C ASP A 689 19.08 -2.57 12.61
N GLU A 690 17.93 -2.70 13.29
CA GLU A 690 17.72 -3.67 14.36
C GLU A 690 17.87 -5.14 13.93
N PHE A 691 17.79 -5.46 12.63
CA PHE A 691 17.98 -6.82 12.08
C PHE A 691 19.25 -6.96 11.21
N LEU A 692 20.01 -5.89 11.02
CA LEU A 692 21.26 -5.87 10.25
C LEU A 692 22.51 -5.88 11.15
N GLN A 693 23.64 -6.30 10.56
CA GLN A 693 24.95 -6.34 11.22
C GLN A 693 26.03 -5.77 10.29
N THR A 694 26.55 -4.59 10.62
CA THR A 694 27.57 -3.88 9.83
C THR A 694 28.91 -4.63 9.84
N LYS A 695 29.54 -4.77 8.67
CA LYS A 695 30.86 -5.39 8.49
C LYS A 695 31.80 -4.46 7.72
N THR A 696 32.79 -3.90 8.42
CA THR A 696 33.86 -3.12 7.79
C THR A 696 34.91 -4.05 7.19
N VAL A 697 35.09 -3.99 5.86
CA VAL A 697 36.18 -4.67 5.16
C VAL A 697 37.19 -3.62 4.70
N ARG A 698 38.49 -3.88 4.93
CA ARG A 698 39.59 -3.05 4.39
C ARG A 698 40.50 -3.96 3.58
N VAL A 699 40.69 -3.60 2.31
CA VAL A 699 41.66 -4.25 1.42
C VAL A 699 42.80 -3.26 1.21
N MET A 700 44.02 -3.69 1.51
CA MET A 700 45.24 -3.02 1.05
C MET A 700 45.63 -3.67 -0.28
N LEU A 701 45.85 -2.85 -1.30
CA LEU A 701 46.25 -3.25 -2.65
C LEU A 701 47.74 -2.92 -2.86
#